data_AF-B8HKS5-F1
#
_entry.id   AF-B8HKS5-F1
#
_cell.length_a   1.000
_cell.length_b   1.000
_cell.length_c   1.000
_cell.angle_alpha   90.00
_cell.angle_beta   90.00
_cell.angle_gamma   90.00
#
_symmetry.space_group_name_H-M   'P 1'
#
loop_
_entity.id
_entity.type
_entity.pdbx_description
1 polymer ?
#
loop_
_entity_poly.entity_id
_entity_poly.type
_entity_poly.pdbx_seq_one_letter_code
_entity_poly.pdbx_strand_id
1 'polypeptide(L)'
;MTAKLQNILSEIVFVGSSEMAGLMRSHDWTKTQLGPIDTWSPSLKTAVQIMLGSRYPMVIWWGEELINLYNDAYIPMLGQRHPAALGQSAIEIWAEVWEVLGPQAESVLREGQSSWNQELLLMMERNGYLEETYFTFSYSPIAEEGSATRGVFCAVTEETERVLGDRRMRTLLELTTTAVRATTLAETCRICTDVLGHNAHDLPFACIYLFDHQQQPQLVGSTLAAILNPDPLAIPAEDGLEAEQAAHHLHQWVLEQKSWPEQRTVIDNLVGKFGALPGGAWTQPPHQAVILPLLRFGQHPLGLLLVGVNPHRRLNQADQAFFDLVAGQVTTAIANALAYEEERHRAEALAELDRAKTAFFSNVSHEFRTPLTLMLGPAADALADQEDPLSPGQQQRIELIQRNGLRLLKLVNTLLDFSQIESDRLQAVYEPTDLATFTAELASVFRAAIEQAGLRFVVDCSPLPEPVYIDREMWEKIVLNLLSNAFKFTFSGEITVRLQQRGEQVELAIQDTGIGIPVTEMPRLFERFHRVKGAQGRTFEGSGIGLSLVQELVKLHGGTVQVDSVEGSGSCFRVSIPTGSSHLPAEQIGTTRSLTSTPLGPAPYIEEVLRCLPQENGQLERPTRQPASKVPFVPPELPPRSSSLSRILLVDDNADMRDYVGRLLSERWQVETAANGAIALERLQQDLPDLVLTDVMMPEMDGFQLLQVLRSDPLTQSIPVILLSARAGEVATIAGLAAGADDYLIKPFSARELIARVETQLQMSRLRQEESANRFKTEFLLTVTHELQAPLATILGWARLLQAKSFNPDTTTQALAAIERNATIQAKLVKDLLDISSLLSGNLRLKAQLFDLVALVQNAMAKFRPLAEAKGIDLAELSTNVASFPALIDGDRLRQVITNLLDNALKFTPAGGQVAIQLERQDAEVQITVTDTGIGIRPDFLPYIFDRFTQAESPSRYTPGGLGIGLAIARHLVELHHGTIIATSAGEGQGTTFTVRLPLGR
;
A
#
# COMPACT_ATOMS: atom_id res chain seq x y z
N MET A 1 29.99 42.56 86.57
CA MET A 1 29.25 41.28 86.79
C MET A 1 30.27 40.20 87.15
N THR A 2 30.01 39.34 88.15
CA THR A 2 30.95 38.27 88.57
C THR A 2 30.95 37.11 87.58
N ALA A 3 32.08 36.42 87.38
CA ALA A 3 32.20 35.25 86.49
C ALA A 3 31.14 34.15 86.75
N LYS A 4 30.64 34.07 87.99
CA LYS A 4 29.55 33.16 88.41
C LYS A 4 28.20 33.49 87.74
N LEU A 5 27.90 34.76 87.48
CA LEU A 5 26.67 35.23 86.82
C LEU A 5 26.69 35.00 85.30
N GLN A 6 27.86 35.11 84.66
CA GLN A 6 28.03 34.76 83.24
C GLN A 6 27.87 33.26 82.99
N ASN A 7 28.38 32.39 83.88
CA ASN A 7 28.19 30.94 83.76
C ASN A 7 26.71 30.53 83.86
N ILE A 8 25.96 31.11 84.81
CA ILE A 8 24.51 30.83 84.95
C ILE A 8 23.74 31.30 83.71
N LEU A 9 24.07 32.47 83.16
CA LEU A 9 23.42 32.98 81.95
C LEU A 9 23.71 32.11 80.71
N SER A 10 24.95 31.62 80.58
CA SER A 10 25.36 30.71 79.52
C SER A 10 24.62 29.37 79.58
N GLU A 11 24.40 28.81 80.78
CA GLU A 11 23.60 27.59 80.99
C GLU A 11 22.11 27.76 80.66
N ILE A 12 21.57 28.97 80.85
CA ILE A 12 20.17 29.29 80.54
C ILE A 12 19.96 29.49 79.03
N VAL A 13 20.89 30.12 78.32
CA VAL A 13 20.76 30.38 76.87
C VAL A 13 21.08 29.13 76.05
N PHE A 14 22.17 28.43 76.37
CA PHE A 14 22.55 27.21 75.68
C PHE A 14 22.01 26.00 76.44
N VAL A 15 20.71 25.72 76.30
CA VAL A 15 20.01 24.66 77.03
C VAL A 15 20.39 23.27 76.49
N GLY A 16 20.51 22.28 77.37
CA GLY A 16 20.70 20.86 76.99
C GLY A 16 22.15 20.37 77.07
N SER A 17 22.39 19.09 76.78
CA SER A 17 23.71 18.45 76.86
C SER A 17 24.25 18.05 75.48
N SER A 18 23.81 18.72 74.42
CA SER A 18 24.24 18.44 73.06
C SER A 18 25.68 18.92 72.82
N GLU A 19 26.33 18.42 71.77
CA GLU A 19 27.69 18.81 71.41
C GLU A 19 27.77 20.32 71.14
N MET A 20 26.83 20.86 70.35
CA MET A 20 26.79 22.28 70.07
C MET A 20 26.47 23.13 71.29
N ALA A 21 25.60 22.67 72.20
CA ALA A 21 25.36 23.37 73.46
C ALA A 21 26.63 23.42 74.33
N GLY A 22 27.43 22.35 74.34
CA GLY A 22 28.74 22.31 75.01
C GLY A 22 29.75 23.27 74.36
N LEU A 23 29.89 23.21 73.04
CA LEU A 23 30.81 24.06 72.28
C LEU A 23 30.47 25.54 72.44
N MET A 24 29.19 25.92 72.32
CA MET A 24 28.73 27.31 72.49
C MET A 24 28.97 27.86 73.90
N ARG A 25 28.87 27.03 74.96
CA ARG A 25 29.22 27.45 76.32
C ARG A 25 30.72 27.70 76.50
N SER A 26 31.54 26.90 75.83
CA SER A 26 33.01 26.98 75.91
C SER A 26 33.62 28.04 74.99
N HIS A 27 32.86 28.56 74.04
CA HIS A 27 33.31 29.55 73.07
C HIS A 27 33.43 30.94 73.69
N ASP A 28 34.54 31.63 73.39
CA ASP A 28 34.80 32.98 73.90
C ASP A 28 34.13 34.04 73.02
N TRP A 29 32.84 34.29 73.26
CA TRP A 29 32.02 35.23 72.50
C TRP A 29 32.51 36.69 72.55
N THR A 30 33.37 37.05 73.52
CA THR A 30 33.95 38.40 73.59
C THR A 30 34.88 38.72 72.43
N LYS A 31 35.39 37.68 71.77
CA LYS A 31 36.23 37.78 70.57
C LYS A 31 35.43 37.83 69.26
N THR A 32 34.10 37.74 69.34
CA THR A 32 33.19 37.81 68.19
C THR A 32 32.44 39.14 68.20
N GLN A 33 31.87 39.55 67.05
CA GLN A 33 31.03 40.74 66.98
C GLN A 33 29.72 40.65 67.80
N LEU A 34 29.31 39.45 68.22
CA LEU A 34 28.14 39.29 69.10
C LEU A 34 28.41 39.83 70.52
N GLY A 35 29.68 39.93 70.92
CA GLY A 35 30.06 40.31 72.28
C GLY A 35 29.62 39.27 73.32
N PRO A 36 29.79 39.58 74.62
CA PRO A 36 29.45 38.65 75.69
C PRO A 36 27.94 38.35 75.75
N ILE A 37 27.57 37.15 76.20
CA ILE A 37 26.18 36.63 76.15
C ILE A 37 25.17 37.52 76.90
N ASP A 38 25.60 38.28 77.91
CA ASP A 38 24.75 39.22 78.64
C ASP A 38 24.29 40.39 77.78
N THR A 39 25.04 40.78 76.75
CA THR A 39 24.65 41.83 75.80
C THR A 39 23.81 41.34 74.63
N TRP A 40 23.58 40.04 74.50
CA TRP A 40 22.74 39.49 73.43
C TRP A 40 21.26 39.84 73.63
N SER A 41 20.56 40.13 72.53
CA SER A 41 19.15 40.50 72.57
C SER A 41 18.23 39.32 72.93
N PRO A 42 17.02 39.58 73.47
CA PRO A 42 16.05 38.53 73.78
C PRO A 42 15.67 37.66 72.56
N SER A 43 15.55 38.28 71.38
CA SER A 43 15.25 37.58 70.11
C SER A 43 16.33 36.55 69.75
N LEU A 44 17.62 36.94 69.84
CA LEU A 44 18.73 36.03 69.56
C LEU A 44 18.78 34.87 70.57
N LYS A 45 18.63 35.17 71.87
CA LYS A 45 18.62 34.14 72.93
C LYS A 45 17.52 33.10 72.70
N THR A 46 16.32 33.57 72.33
CA THR A 46 15.18 32.69 72.05
C THR A 46 15.41 31.85 70.79
N ALA A 47 15.91 32.45 69.71
CA ALA A 47 16.19 31.73 68.47
C ALA A 47 17.25 30.62 68.67
N VAL A 48 18.32 30.91 69.42
CA VAL A 48 19.36 29.93 69.76
C VAL A 48 18.80 28.78 70.59
N GLN A 49 17.93 29.05 71.57
CA GLN A 49 17.26 28.01 72.35
C GLN A 49 16.39 27.09 71.48
N ILE A 50 15.61 27.67 70.56
CA ILE A 50 14.79 26.90 69.60
C ILE A 50 15.68 26.03 68.71
N MET A 51 16.75 26.60 68.16
CA MET A 51 17.69 25.92 67.28
C MET A 51 18.38 24.73 67.98
N LEU A 52 18.92 24.93 69.18
CA LEU A 52 19.59 23.88 69.97
C LEU A 52 18.61 22.79 70.44
N GLY A 53 17.34 23.13 70.68
CA GLY A 53 16.31 22.17 71.05
C GLY A 53 15.76 21.34 69.88
N SER A 54 16.04 21.74 68.64
CA SER A 54 15.51 21.09 67.44
C SER A 54 16.36 19.90 66.99
N ARG A 55 15.70 18.87 66.44
CA ARG A 55 16.35 17.76 65.72
C ARG A 55 16.50 17.99 64.22
N TYR A 56 15.88 19.05 63.69
CA TYR A 56 16.06 19.44 62.30
C TYR A 56 17.37 20.22 62.14
N PRO A 57 18.12 20.05 61.04
CA PRO A 57 19.31 20.86 60.77
C PRO A 57 18.93 22.34 60.68
N MET A 58 19.50 23.15 61.57
CA MET A 58 19.17 24.57 61.68
C MET A 58 20.42 25.41 61.89
N VAL A 59 20.41 26.60 61.29
CA VAL A 59 21.45 27.61 61.40
C VAL A 59 20.83 28.99 61.55
N ILE A 60 21.48 29.85 62.33
CA ILE A 60 21.17 31.26 62.50
C ILE A 60 22.38 32.06 62.04
N TRP A 61 22.13 33.02 61.17
CA TRP A 61 23.09 34.05 60.78
C TRP A 61 22.68 35.36 61.44
N TRP A 62 23.56 35.94 62.25
CA TRP A 62 23.21 37.09 63.08
C TRP A 62 24.15 38.28 62.90
N GLY A 63 23.57 39.48 62.80
CA GLY A 63 24.30 40.74 62.71
C GLY A 63 24.80 41.06 61.29
N GLU A 64 25.53 42.18 61.15
CA GLU A 64 26.04 42.65 59.86
C GLU A 64 27.07 41.70 59.25
N GLU A 65 27.85 40.99 60.07
CA GLU A 65 28.81 39.97 59.63
C GLU A 65 28.21 38.56 59.46
N LEU A 66 26.91 38.39 59.69
CA LEU A 66 26.21 37.10 59.56
C LEU A 66 26.91 35.98 60.34
N ILE A 67 27.11 36.22 61.65
CA ILE A 67 27.81 35.28 62.53
C ILE A 67 27.04 33.96 62.59
N ASN A 68 27.76 32.87 62.36
CA ASN A 68 27.21 31.54 62.15
C ASN A 68 27.00 30.77 63.47
N LEU A 69 25.74 30.48 63.80
CA LEU A 69 25.31 29.69 64.96
C LEU A 69 24.47 28.52 64.47
N TYR A 70 24.75 27.28 64.88
CA TYR A 70 24.04 26.10 64.35
C TYR A 70 23.87 25.00 65.40
N ASN A 71 22.99 24.03 65.14
CA ASN A 71 22.77 22.87 66.01
C ASN A 71 23.50 21.61 65.53
N ASP A 72 23.46 20.55 66.36
CA ASP A 72 24.11 19.27 66.10
C ASP A 72 23.66 18.63 64.77
N ALA A 73 22.38 18.76 64.42
CA ALA A 73 21.83 18.20 63.18
C ALA A 73 22.37 18.90 61.91
N TYR A 74 22.93 20.10 62.04
CA TYR A 74 23.55 20.86 60.94
C TYR A 74 25.01 20.46 60.68
N ILE A 75 25.68 19.75 61.62
CA ILE A 75 27.09 19.36 61.50
C ILE A 75 27.41 18.63 60.19
N PRO A 76 26.61 17.65 59.71
CA PRO A 76 26.89 16.95 58.45
C PRO A 76 26.98 17.90 57.23
N MET A 77 26.23 19.00 57.25
CA MET A 77 26.25 19.98 56.16
C MET A 77 27.57 20.75 56.09
N LEU A 78 28.18 21.02 57.24
CA LEU A 78 29.47 21.69 57.35
C LEU A 78 30.65 20.75 57.06
N GLY A 79 30.49 19.44 57.29
CA GLY A 79 31.56 18.45 57.11
C GLY A 79 32.81 18.84 57.89
N GLN A 80 33.96 18.93 57.20
CA GLN A 80 35.25 19.26 57.81
C GLN A 80 35.36 20.68 58.38
N ARG A 81 34.39 21.57 58.10
CA ARG A 81 34.37 22.95 58.63
C ARG A 81 33.91 23.02 60.08
N HIS A 82 33.26 21.98 60.59
CA HIS A 82 32.95 21.87 62.01
C HIS A 82 34.19 21.40 62.80
N PRO A 83 34.53 22.02 63.95
CA PRO A 83 33.79 23.05 64.67
C PRO A 83 34.17 24.49 64.34
N ALA A 84 35.20 24.71 63.50
CA ALA A 84 35.76 26.04 63.22
C ALA A 84 34.74 27.05 62.67
N ALA A 85 33.66 26.58 62.03
CA ALA A 85 32.58 27.41 61.53
C ALA A 85 31.74 28.13 62.61
N LEU A 86 31.83 27.71 63.88
CA LEU A 86 31.07 28.32 64.97
C LEU A 86 31.62 29.72 65.30
N GLY A 87 30.76 30.74 65.22
CA GLY A 87 31.14 32.13 65.55
C GLY A 87 31.91 32.86 64.45
N GLN A 88 32.10 32.24 63.28
CA GLN A 88 32.70 32.84 62.09
C GLN A 88 31.62 33.45 61.18
N SER A 89 32.04 34.27 60.20
CA SER A 89 31.11 34.84 59.21
C SER A 89 30.59 33.76 58.26
N ALA A 90 29.28 33.76 58.01
CA ALA A 90 28.66 32.89 57.01
C ALA A 90 29.21 33.12 55.59
N ILE A 91 29.64 34.36 55.28
CA ILE A 91 30.23 34.73 53.98
C ILE A 91 31.53 33.96 53.76
N GLU A 92 32.38 33.87 54.79
CA GLU A 92 33.66 33.16 54.72
C GLU A 92 33.46 31.64 54.72
N ILE A 93 32.55 31.14 55.56
CA ILE A 93 32.30 29.70 55.68
C ILE A 93 31.65 29.13 54.43
N TRP A 94 30.85 29.91 53.69
CA TRP A 94 30.14 29.46 52.49
C TRP A 94 30.61 30.18 51.22
N ALA A 95 31.85 30.68 51.20
CA ALA A 95 32.39 31.51 50.14
C ALA A 95 32.16 30.92 48.73
N GLU A 96 32.28 29.60 48.59
CA GLU A 96 32.13 28.90 47.31
C GLU A 96 30.68 28.81 46.78
N VAL A 97 29.68 28.96 47.64
CA VAL A 97 28.25 29.00 47.26
C VAL A 97 27.59 30.34 47.59
N TRP A 98 28.35 31.32 48.07
CA TRP A 98 27.82 32.59 48.55
C TRP A 98 27.14 33.40 47.45
N GLU A 99 27.61 33.31 46.21
CA GLU A 99 26.95 33.96 45.07
C GLU A 99 25.49 33.53 44.90
N VAL A 100 25.16 32.30 45.30
CA VAL A 100 23.80 31.74 45.24
C VAL A 100 23.01 32.01 46.52
N LEU A 101 23.66 31.90 47.69
CA LEU A 101 23.00 32.02 49.01
C LEU A 101 22.86 33.46 49.49
N GLY A 102 23.87 34.29 49.28
CA GLY A 102 24.00 35.65 49.80
C GLY A 102 22.86 36.59 49.41
N PRO A 103 22.49 36.72 48.11
CA PRO A 103 21.42 37.61 47.67
C PRO A 103 20.08 37.34 48.37
N GLN A 104 19.81 36.07 48.70
CA GLN A 104 18.58 35.66 49.37
C GLN A 104 18.59 36.02 50.85
N ALA A 105 19.73 35.86 51.52
CA ALA A 105 19.90 36.29 52.90
C ALA A 105 19.81 37.82 53.04
N GLU A 106 20.42 38.56 52.11
CA GLU A 106 20.34 40.02 52.04
C GLU A 106 18.90 40.52 51.82
N SER A 107 18.15 39.87 50.92
CA SER A 107 16.73 40.18 50.69
C SER A 107 15.92 39.99 51.98
N VAL A 108 16.11 38.87 52.70
CA VAL A 108 15.40 38.60 53.96
C VAL A 108 15.71 39.66 55.03
N LEU A 109 16.97 40.09 55.13
CA LEU A 109 17.41 41.12 56.08
C LEU A 109 16.87 42.51 55.71
N ARG A 110 16.84 42.86 54.42
CA ARG A 110 16.39 44.17 53.94
C ARG A 110 14.87 44.31 53.92
N GLU A 111 14.17 43.27 53.45
CA GLU A 111 12.73 43.31 53.16
C GLU A 111 11.88 42.68 54.25
N GLY A 112 12.49 41.87 55.14
CA GLY A 112 11.78 41.20 56.22
C GLY A 112 10.80 40.13 55.74
N GLN A 113 10.96 39.63 54.51
CA GLN A 113 10.15 38.54 53.95
C GLN A 113 10.95 37.23 53.94
N SER A 114 10.27 36.11 54.12
CA SER A 114 10.92 34.79 54.11
C SER A 114 11.17 34.30 52.68
N SER A 115 12.24 33.55 52.45
CA SER A 115 12.50 32.84 51.18
C SER A 115 12.32 31.34 51.34
N TRP A 116 12.04 30.65 50.22
CA TRP A 116 11.92 29.20 50.13
C TRP A 116 12.64 28.70 48.89
N ASN A 117 13.53 27.73 49.07
CA ASN A 117 14.24 27.05 47.99
C ASN A 117 13.98 25.56 48.11
N GLN A 118 13.72 24.92 46.97
CA GLN A 118 13.51 23.49 46.88
C GLN A 118 14.54 22.90 45.92
N GLU A 119 15.20 21.81 46.35
CA GLU A 119 16.14 21.03 45.52
C GLU A 119 17.21 21.91 44.84
N LEU A 120 17.71 22.94 45.55
CA LEU A 120 18.70 23.85 45.01
C LEU A 120 20.07 23.16 44.94
N LEU A 121 20.64 23.08 43.73
CA LEU A 121 21.99 22.58 43.51
C LEU A 121 23.01 23.56 44.10
N LEU A 122 23.79 23.09 45.06
CA LEU A 122 24.91 23.80 45.66
C LEU A 122 26.17 22.93 45.48
N MET A 123 27.19 23.48 44.82
CA MET A 123 28.46 22.80 44.63
C MET A 123 29.37 23.10 45.83
N MET A 124 29.59 22.13 46.70
CA MET A 124 30.17 22.37 48.03
C MET A 124 31.44 21.55 48.26
N GLU A 125 32.47 22.16 48.85
CA GLU A 125 33.70 21.47 49.22
C GLU A 125 33.75 21.22 50.74
N ARG A 126 33.12 20.14 51.20
CA ARG A 126 33.04 19.81 52.64
C ARG A 126 33.75 18.52 53.04
N ASN A 127 34.04 17.63 52.08
CA ASN A 127 34.73 16.36 52.29
C ASN A 127 36.07 16.26 51.51
N GLY A 128 36.70 17.40 51.19
CA GLY A 128 37.98 17.48 50.48
C GLY A 128 37.89 17.25 48.96
N TYR A 129 36.69 17.42 48.39
CA TYR A 129 36.43 17.49 46.96
C TYR A 129 35.14 18.29 46.73
N LEU A 130 34.97 18.84 45.52
CA LEU A 130 33.75 19.56 45.15
C LEU A 130 32.61 18.59 44.88
N GLU A 131 31.54 18.66 45.68
CA GLU A 131 30.43 17.72 45.68
C GLU A 131 29.18 18.27 44.99
N GLU A 132 28.48 17.41 44.24
CA GLU A 132 27.10 17.66 43.82
C GLU A 132 26.18 17.46 45.03
N THR A 133 25.55 18.53 45.51
CA THR A 133 24.62 18.46 46.65
C THR A 133 23.36 19.29 46.41
N TYR A 134 22.22 18.81 46.89
CA TYR A 134 20.91 19.43 46.71
C TYR A 134 20.26 19.75 48.04
N PHE A 135 19.75 20.97 48.20
CA PHE A 135 19.17 21.42 49.47
C PHE A 135 17.80 22.06 49.31
N THR A 136 16.92 21.74 50.25
CA THR A 136 15.65 22.42 50.45
C THR A 136 15.73 23.20 51.75
N PHE A 137 15.55 24.51 51.70
CA PHE A 137 15.67 25.36 52.88
C PHE A 137 14.80 26.60 52.81
N SER A 138 14.57 27.18 53.99
CA SER A 138 13.86 28.45 54.14
C SER A 138 14.68 29.43 54.94
N TYR A 139 14.78 30.68 54.47
CA TYR A 139 15.29 31.77 55.27
C TYR A 139 14.13 32.55 55.86
N SER A 140 14.08 32.63 57.19
CA SER A 140 13.07 33.35 57.96
C SER A 140 13.71 34.52 58.70
N PRO A 141 13.12 35.72 58.66
CA PRO A 141 13.67 36.89 59.35
C PRO A 141 13.52 36.76 60.87
N ILE A 142 14.56 37.13 61.63
CA ILE A 142 14.49 37.34 63.07
C ILE A 142 14.47 38.84 63.35
N ALA A 143 13.32 39.34 63.82
CA ALA A 143 13.13 40.73 64.16
C ALA A 143 13.63 41.08 65.57
N GLU A 144 14.09 42.32 65.75
CA GLU A 144 14.46 42.89 67.04
C GLU A 144 13.46 44.01 67.40
N GLU A 145 13.09 44.13 68.69
CA GLU A 145 12.07 45.09 69.13
C GLU A 145 12.46 46.52 68.77
N GLY A 146 11.67 47.16 67.89
CA GLY A 146 11.87 48.54 67.46
C GLY A 146 12.87 48.75 66.30
N SER A 147 13.35 47.69 65.63
CA SER A 147 14.35 47.77 64.55
C SER A 147 13.97 46.96 63.30
N ALA A 148 14.77 47.11 62.22
CA ALA A 148 14.78 46.24 61.05
C ALA A 148 15.26 44.81 61.40
N THR A 149 14.97 43.83 60.54
CA THR A 149 15.42 42.43 60.69
C THR A 149 16.94 42.37 60.91
N ARG A 150 17.39 41.64 61.93
CA ARG A 150 18.82 41.59 62.34
C ARG A 150 19.46 40.21 62.24
N GLY A 151 18.66 39.18 62.01
CA GLY A 151 19.17 37.83 61.79
C GLY A 151 18.33 37.05 60.80
N VAL A 152 18.93 36.01 60.26
CA VAL A 152 18.28 35.01 59.39
C VAL A 152 18.26 33.70 60.13
N PHE A 153 17.07 33.13 60.28
CA PHE A 153 16.85 31.79 60.77
C PHE A 153 16.67 30.85 59.58
N CYS A 154 17.45 29.78 59.50
CA CYS A 154 17.38 28.80 58.44
C CYS A 154 17.12 27.40 58.99
N ALA A 155 16.07 26.77 58.48
CA ALA A 155 15.88 25.33 58.57
C ALA A 155 16.15 24.73 57.18
N VAL A 156 17.02 23.73 57.12
CA VAL A 156 17.50 23.15 55.86
C VAL A 156 17.50 21.64 55.93
N THR A 157 17.23 21.00 54.80
CA THR A 157 17.34 19.56 54.60
C THR A 157 18.16 19.29 53.35
N GLU A 158 19.10 18.36 53.46
CA GLU A 158 19.81 17.86 52.29
C GLU A 158 18.97 16.77 51.62
N GLU A 159 18.74 16.93 50.32
CA GLU A 159 17.92 16.04 49.50
C GLU A 159 18.71 15.36 48.38
N THR A 160 20.04 15.45 48.41
CA THR A 160 20.97 14.90 47.40
C THR A 160 20.61 13.48 46.99
N GLU A 161 20.55 12.53 47.93
CA GLU A 161 20.26 11.12 47.62
C GLU A 161 18.86 10.90 47.04
N ARG A 162 17.87 11.74 47.41
CA ARG A 162 16.52 11.68 46.84
C ARG A 162 16.51 12.13 45.38
N VAL A 163 17.07 13.30 45.10
CA VAL A 163 17.15 13.87 43.74
C VAL A 163 17.92 12.92 42.80
N LEU A 164 19.03 12.36 43.28
CA LEU A 164 19.82 11.37 42.54
C LEU A 164 19.04 10.07 42.30
N GLY A 165 18.34 9.57 43.31
CA GLY A 165 17.48 8.39 43.19
C GLY A 165 16.37 8.57 42.15
N ASP A 166 15.69 9.72 42.18
CA ASP A 166 14.64 10.08 41.23
C ASP A 166 15.19 10.18 39.80
N ARG A 167 16.34 10.84 39.63
CA ARG A 167 17.03 10.97 38.33
C ARG A 167 17.42 9.61 37.75
N ARG A 168 18.01 8.73 38.56
CA ARG A 168 18.43 7.37 38.18
C ARG A 168 17.26 6.45 37.87
N MET A 169 16.20 6.51 38.69
CA MET A 169 14.98 5.75 38.46
C MET A 169 14.33 6.14 37.13
N ARG A 170 14.29 7.45 36.82
CA ARG A 170 13.78 7.94 35.54
C ARG A 170 14.56 7.37 34.36
N THR A 171 15.90 7.35 34.42
CA THR A 171 16.74 6.74 33.38
C THR A 171 16.43 5.25 33.19
N LEU A 172 16.30 4.49 34.27
CA LEU A 172 15.99 3.05 34.20
C LEU A 172 14.60 2.79 33.62
N LEU A 173 13.61 3.60 34.02
CA LEU A 173 12.25 3.51 33.50
C LEU A 173 12.21 3.80 32.01
N GLU A 174 12.88 4.87 31.58
CA GLU A 174 12.94 5.29 30.18
C GLU A 174 13.64 4.25 29.29
N LEU A 175 14.74 3.64 29.77
CA LEU A 175 15.39 2.51 29.09
C LEU A 175 14.42 1.34 28.90
N THR A 176 13.65 1.02 29.94
CA THR A 176 12.70 -0.10 29.90
C THR A 176 11.53 0.19 28.94
N THR A 177 11.00 1.42 28.92
CA THR A 177 9.82 1.76 28.12
C THR A 177 10.12 2.02 26.65
N THR A 178 11.26 2.65 26.37
CA THR A 178 11.57 3.16 25.03
C THR A 178 12.31 2.12 24.20
N ALA A 179 13.20 1.34 24.83
CA ALA A 179 13.99 0.34 24.10
C ALA A 179 13.15 -0.87 23.64
N VAL A 180 11.99 -1.15 24.27
CA VAL A 180 11.04 -2.19 23.83
C VAL A 180 10.38 -1.85 22.48
N ARG A 181 10.36 -0.57 22.08
CA ARG A 181 9.74 -0.14 20.82
C ARG A 181 10.62 -0.33 19.59
N ALA A 182 11.91 -0.55 19.80
CA ALA A 182 12.86 -0.71 18.72
C ALA A 182 12.64 -2.05 17.99
N THR A 183 12.70 -2.01 16.66
CA THR A 183 12.50 -3.22 15.83
C THR A 183 13.80 -3.76 15.26
N THR A 184 14.90 -3.03 15.44
CA THR A 184 16.23 -3.40 14.93
C THR A 184 17.30 -3.22 15.99
N LEU A 185 18.41 -3.94 15.84
CA LEU A 185 19.57 -3.84 16.74
C LEU A 185 20.15 -2.42 16.78
N ALA A 186 20.32 -1.80 15.61
CA ALA A 186 20.90 -0.46 15.47
C ALA A 186 20.01 0.61 16.12
N GLU A 187 18.69 0.53 15.90
CA GLU A 187 17.73 1.43 16.54
C GLU A 187 17.71 1.27 18.06
N THR A 188 17.78 0.03 18.54
CA THR A 188 17.83 -0.29 19.98
C THR A 188 19.05 0.34 20.65
N CYS A 189 20.23 0.17 20.05
CA CYS A 189 21.48 0.72 20.58
C CYS A 189 21.47 2.25 20.58
N ARG A 190 20.93 2.87 19.51
CA ARG A 190 20.76 4.33 19.44
C ARG A 190 19.82 4.84 20.54
N ILE A 191 18.63 4.25 20.68
CA ILE A 191 17.66 4.64 21.72
C ILE A 191 18.27 4.49 23.12
N CYS A 192 18.94 3.36 23.40
CA CYS A 192 19.60 3.18 24.69
C CYS A 192 20.64 4.28 24.93
N THR A 193 21.44 4.61 23.91
CA THR A 193 22.44 5.67 24.00
C THR A 193 21.81 7.05 24.24
N ASP A 194 20.74 7.39 23.52
CA ASP A 194 20.03 8.66 23.66
C ASP A 194 19.47 8.84 25.08
N VAL A 195 18.84 7.78 25.60
CA VAL A 195 18.30 7.78 26.97
C VAL A 195 19.40 7.93 28.03
N LEU A 196 20.56 7.29 27.82
CA LEU A 196 21.72 7.49 28.69
C LEU A 196 22.25 8.94 28.61
N GLY A 197 22.24 9.53 27.41
CA GLY A 197 22.60 10.92 27.16
C GLY A 197 21.68 11.93 27.85
N HIS A 198 20.39 11.63 28.04
CA HIS A 198 19.48 12.48 28.81
C HIS A 198 19.86 12.60 30.30
N ASN A 199 20.68 11.69 30.83
CA ASN A 199 21.20 11.76 32.19
C ASN A 199 22.70 12.11 32.23
N ALA A 200 23.07 13.21 31.58
CA ALA A 200 24.44 13.68 31.50
C ALA A 200 25.08 14.11 32.85
N HIS A 201 24.29 14.23 33.92
CA HIS A 201 24.80 14.51 35.27
C HIS A 201 25.34 13.24 35.96
N ASP A 202 24.63 12.10 35.89
CA ASP A 202 25.15 10.83 36.44
C ASP A 202 26.08 10.11 35.46
N LEU A 203 25.84 10.28 34.16
CA LEU A 203 26.55 9.62 33.07
C LEU A 203 27.16 10.67 32.13
N PRO A 204 28.31 11.28 32.48
CA PRO A 204 29.00 12.24 31.61
C PRO A 204 29.17 11.77 30.16
N PHE A 205 29.38 10.47 29.97
CA PHE A 205 29.31 9.81 28.68
C PHE A 205 28.96 8.32 28.82
N ALA A 206 28.47 7.71 27.74
CA ALA A 206 28.25 6.28 27.62
C ALA A 206 28.56 5.77 26.21
N CYS A 207 29.17 4.58 26.11
CA CYS A 207 29.46 3.89 24.86
C CYS A 207 29.04 2.41 24.94
N ILE A 208 28.30 1.95 23.94
CA ILE A 208 27.85 0.57 23.78
C ILE A 208 28.70 -0.09 22.67
N TYR A 209 29.42 -1.13 23.05
CA TYR A 209 30.16 -2.00 22.13
C TYR A 209 29.47 -3.36 22.06
N LEU A 210 29.31 -3.91 20.86
CA LEU A 210 28.86 -5.29 20.66
C LEU A 210 29.99 -6.12 20.06
N PHE A 211 30.09 -7.38 20.48
CA PHE A 211 31.09 -8.29 19.95
C PHE A 211 30.62 -8.91 18.63
N ASP A 212 31.51 -8.92 17.63
CA ASP A 212 31.27 -9.63 16.39
C ASP A 212 31.53 -11.14 16.50
N HIS A 213 31.39 -11.87 15.38
CA HIS A 213 31.65 -13.31 15.33
C HIS A 213 33.10 -13.70 15.69
N GLN A 214 34.04 -12.76 15.66
CA GLN A 214 35.45 -12.95 16.06
C GLN A 214 35.72 -12.48 17.49
N GLN A 215 34.68 -12.14 18.26
CA GLN A 215 34.77 -11.58 19.61
C GLN A 215 35.49 -10.22 19.69
N GLN A 216 35.49 -9.45 18.60
CA GLN A 216 36.06 -8.11 18.57
C GLN A 216 34.97 -7.06 18.88
N PRO A 217 35.25 -6.06 19.75
CA PRO A 217 34.29 -5.02 20.08
C PRO A 217 34.06 -4.07 18.90
N GLN A 218 32.81 -3.88 18.52
CA GLN A 218 32.37 -2.89 17.55
C GLN A 218 31.52 -1.84 18.25
N LEU A 219 31.84 -0.57 18.06
CA LEU A 219 31.05 0.52 18.62
C LEU A 219 29.72 0.63 17.87
N VAL A 220 28.60 0.44 18.57
CA VAL A 220 27.25 0.46 17.99
C VAL A 220 26.39 1.61 18.51
N GLY A 221 26.80 2.27 19.58
CA GLY A 221 26.13 3.45 20.13
C GLY A 221 27.07 4.23 21.05
N SER A 222 27.03 5.55 20.99
CA SER A 222 27.84 6.40 21.85
C SER A 222 27.23 7.78 22.06
N THR A 223 27.21 8.29 23.29
CA THR A 223 26.90 9.70 23.55
C THR A 223 28.03 10.62 23.06
N LEU A 224 29.19 10.04 22.73
CA LEU A 224 30.33 10.69 22.08
C LEU A 224 30.27 10.53 20.55
N ALA A 225 29.17 10.06 19.95
CA ALA A 225 29.11 9.76 18.53
C ALA A 225 29.44 10.96 17.62
N ALA A 226 29.04 12.17 18.00
CA ALA A 226 29.38 13.40 17.29
C ALA A 226 30.91 13.68 17.23
N ILE A 227 31.66 13.09 18.16
CA ILE A 227 33.11 13.24 18.32
C ILE A 227 33.85 12.07 17.66
N LEU A 228 33.30 10.85 17.74
CA LEU A 228 33.93 9.64 17.20
C LEU A 228 33.66 9.44 15.69
N ASN A 229 32.65 10.12 15.13
CA ASN A 229 32.34 10.18 13.70
C ASN A 229 31.99 11.64 13.33
N PRO A 230 32.99 12.53 13.16
CA PRO A 230 32.71 13.91 12.74
C PRO A 230 32.16 13.94 11.31
N ASP A 231 31.10 14.71 11.09
CA ASP A 231 30.67 15.09 9.73
C ASP A 231 31.83 15.84 9.06
N PRO A 232 32.34 15.42 7.88
CA PRO A 232 33.50 16.05 7.24
C PRO A 232 33.31 17.54 6.89
N LEU A 233 32.11 18.10 7.04
CA LEU A 233 31.79 19.51 6.79
C LEU A 233 31.70 20.39 8.06
N ALA A 234 31.81 19.82 9.27
CA ALA A 234 31.77 20.60 10.50
C ALA A 234 33.16 21.11 10.89
N ILE A 235 33.32 22.43 11.06
CA ILE A 235 34.55 23.04 11.59
C ILE A 235 34.53 22.88 13.12
N PRO A 236 35.47 22.15 13.75
CA PRO A 236 35.52 22.05 15.20
C PRO A 236 35.92 23.39 15.84
N ALA A 237 35.32 23.72 16.98
CA ALA A 237 35.81 24.82 17.83
C ALA A 237 37.17 24.44 18.46
N GLU A 238 38.04 25.42 18.74
CA GLU A 238 39.40 25.17 19.27
C GLU A 238 39.40 24.36 20.60
N ASP A 239 38.39 24.51 21.44
CA ASP A 239 38.22 23.74 22.70
C ASP A 239 37.73 22.29 22.49
N GLY A 240 37.21 21.96 21.30
CA GLY A 240 36.67 20.63 20.98
C GLY A 240 37.73 19.61 20.55
N LEU A 241 38.92 20.06 20.13
CA LEU A 241 39.98 19.19 19.59
C LEU A 241 40.57 18.25 20.65
N GLU A 242 40.73 18.71 21.90
CA GLU A 242 41.31 17.90 22.98
C GLU A 242 40.37 16.78 23.43
N ALA A 243 39.07 17.08 23.53
CA ALA A 243 38.06 16.09 23.85
C ALA A 243 37.88 15.04 22.74
N GLU A 244 38.04 15.46 21.48
CA GLU A 244 38.01 14.58 20.31
C GLU A 244 39.18 13.59 20.28
N GLN A 245 40.39 14.09 20.51
CA GLN A 245 41.57 13.23 20.64
C GLN A 245 41.44 12.27 21.81
N ALA A 246 40.93 12.73 22.95
CA ALA A 246 40.73 11.88 24.13
C ALA A 246 39.71 10.76 23.90
N ALA A 247 38.58 11.07 23.24
CA ALA A 247 37.58 10.08 22.86
C ALA A 247 38.15 9.05 21.88
N HIS A 248 38.93 9.49 20.89
CA HIS A 248 39.57 8.59 19.93
C HIS A 248 40.61 7.68 20.61
N HIS A 249 41.45 8.20 21.51
CA HIS A 249 42.40 7.38 22.28
C HIS A 249 41.69 6.33 23.14
N LEU A 250 40.60 6.69 23.80
CA LEU A 250 39.79 5.76 24.58
C LEU A 250 39.20 4.66 23.68
N HIS A 251 38.64 5.03 22.53
CA HIS A 251 38.06 4.08 21.58
C HIS A 251 39.13 3.12 21.02
N GLN A 252 40.29 3.63 20.60
CA GLN A 252 41.40 2.80 20.14
C GLN A 252 41.89 1.84 21.23
N TRP A 253 42.04 2.33 22.47
CA TRP A 253 42.43 1.49 23.59
C TRP A 253 41.44 0.35 23.86
N VAL A 254 40.14 0.56 23.65
CA VAL A 254 39.11 -0.49 23.69
C VAL A 254 39.36 -1.51 22.57
N LEU A 255 39.54 -1.07 21.33
CA LEU A 255 39.77 -1.98 20.19
C LEU A 255 41.06 -2.81 20.34
N GLU A 256 42.08 -2.28 21.00
CA GLU A 256 43.37 -2.96 21.22
C GLU A 256 43.32 -4.02 22.35
N GLN A 257 42.26 -4.06 23.16
CA GLN A 257 42.13 -5.08 24.22
C GLN A 257 41.91 -6.47 23.63
N LYS A 258 42.73 -7.42 24.08
CA LYS A 258 42.65 -8.83 23.64
C LYS A 258 41.53 -9.63 24.30
N SER A 259 41.07 -9.20 25.48
CA SER A 259 40.07 -9.91 26.27
C SER A 259 39.38 -8.96 27.24
N TRP A 260 38.10 -9.22 27.51
CA TRP A 260 37.29 -8.39 28.41
C TRP A 260 36.86 -9.15 29.66
N PRO A 261 36.80 -8.48 30.82
CA PRO A 261 36.41 -9.10 32.07
C PRO A 261 34.90 -9.41 32.09
N GLU A 262 34.54 -10.57 32.63
CA GLU A 262 33.14 -10.97 32.87
C GLU A 262 32.51 -10.25 34.07
N GLN A 263 33.25 -9.34 34.71
CA GLN A 263 32.80 -8.54 35.85
C GLN A 263 33.07 -7.06 35.59
N ARG A 264 32.34 -6.20 36.29
CA ARG A 264 32.54 -4.75 36.27
C ARG A 264 34.02 -4.41 36.50
N THR A 265 34.54 -3.44 35.75
CA THR A 265 35.92 -2.97 35.93
C THR A 265 35.97 -1.44 35.94
N VAL A 266 36.70 -0.86 36.89
CA VAL A 266 36.86 0.59 37.01
C VAL A 266 38.18 1.02 36.34
N ILE A 267 38.11 2.06 35.53
CA ILE A 267 39.27 2.72 34.93
C ILE A 267 39.56 3.98 35.73
N ASP A 268 40.65 3.95 36.51
CA ASP A 268 41.15 5.11 37.23
C ASP A 268 42.05 6.00 36.37
N ASN A 269 42.19 7.27 36.78
CA ASN A 269 43.03 8.29 36.17
C ASN A 269 42.76 8.45 34.66
N LEU A 270 41.48 8.65 34.32
CA LEU A 270 41.01 8.72 32.93
C LEU A 270 41.67 9.88 32.17
N VAL A 271 41.72 11.06 32.77
CA VAL A 271 42.34 12.27 32.21
C VAL A 271 43.82 12.05 31.92
N GLY A 272 44.57 11.45 32.85
CA GLY A 272 46.00 11.18 32.67
C GLY A 272 46.31 10.08 31.65
N LYS A 273 45.35 9.18 31.37
CA LYS A 273 45.53 8.07 30.42
C LYS A 273 45.12 8.42 28.99
N PHE A 274 44.05 9.19 28.82
CA PHE A 274 43.45 9.42 27.51
C PHE A 274 43.32 10.90 27.15
N GLY A 275 43.32 11.81 28.12
CA GLY A 275 43.01 13.24 27.95
C GLY A 275 41.65 13.62 28.54
N ALA A 276 41.28 14.89 28.46
CA ALA A 276 40.04 15.41 29.03
C ALA A 276 38.81 15.01 28.19
N LEU A 277 38.08 13.98 28.62
CA LEU A 277 36.82 13.57 28.01
C LEU A 277 35.68 14.53 28.37
N PRO A 278 34.58 14.58 27.59
CA PRO A 278 33.44 15.44 27.91
C PRO A 278 32.88 15.19 29.31
N GLY A 279 32.64 16.28 30.04
CA GLY A 279 32.05 16.27 31.39
C GLY A 279 30.54 16.05 31.43
N GLY A 280 29.89 15.91 30.26
CA GLY A 280 28.44 15.84 30.14
C GLY A 280 27.80 17.16 30.57
N ALA A 281 27.02 17.14 31.65
CA ALA A 281 26.44 18.34 32.24
C ALA A 281 27.40 19.11 33.16
N TRP A 282 28.60 18.59 33.38
CA TRP A 282 29.63 19.19 34.23
C TRP A 282 30.72 19.86 33.41
N THR A 283 31.32 20.91 33.97
CA THR A 283 32.45 21.63 33.37
C THR A 283 33.77 20.87 33.52
N GLN A 284 33.88 19.97 34.50
CA GLN A 284 35.07 19.15 34.73
C GLN A 284 34.96 17.79 34.01
N PRO A 285 36.07 17.27 33.45
CA PRO A 285 36.07 15.95 32.84
C PRO A 285 35.97 14.84 33.91
N PRO A 286 35.38 13.68 33.58
CA PRO A 286 35.32 12.54 34.48
C PRO A 286 36.73 11.98 34.76
N HIS A 287 37.02 11.66 36.02
CA HIS A 287 38.31 11.10 36.46
C HIS A 287 38.33 9.57 36.41
N GLN A 288 37.16 8.94 36.43
CA GLN A 288 36.96 7.49 36.41
C GLN A 288 35.91 7.12 35.34
N ALA A 289 36.03 5.90 34.82
CA ALA A 289 35.00 5.27 33.99
C ALA A 289 34.77 3.82 34.45
N VAL A 290 33.61 3.25 34.14
CA VAL A 290 33.27 1.86 34.47
C VAL A 290 32.95 1.09 33.20
N ILE A 291 33.56 -0.09 33.05
CA ILE A 291 33.26 -1.08 32.02
C ILE A 291 32.32 -2.11 32.63
N LEU A 292 31.19 -2.35 31.96
CA LEU A 292 30.14 -3.29 32.38
C LEU A 292 29.92 -4.31 31.26
N PRO A 293 30.05 -5.62 31.52
CA PRO A 293 29.76 -6.63 30.51
C PRO A 293 28.25 -6.78 30.30
N LEU A 294 27.83 -6.85 29.03
CA LEU A 294 26.42 -7.07 28.65
C LEU A 294 26.13 -8.58 28.60
N LEU A 295 25.87 -9.17 29.76
CA LEU A 295 25.77 -10.62 29.95
C LEU A 295 24.35 -11.16 29.74
N ARG A 296 24.20 -12.12 28.81
CA ARG A 296 23.00 -12.95 28.72
C ARG A 296 23.15 -14.17 29.64
N PHE A 297 22.08 -14.58 30.34
CA PHE A 297 22.13 -15.72 31.25
C PHE A 297 22.79 -16.96 30.62
N GLY A 298 23.91 -17.41 31.17
CA GLY A 298 24.60 -18.65 30.77
C GLY A 298 25.36 -18.59 29.43
N GLN A 299 25.60 -17.41 28.85
CA GLN A 299 26.31 -17.24 27.58
C GLN A 299 27.47 -16.25 27.70
N HIS A 300 28.34 -16.22 26.68
CA HIS A 300 29.36 -15.17 26.54
C HIS A 300 28.69 -13.78 26.47
N PRO A 301 29.36 -12.72 26.96
CA PRO A 301 28.84 -11.35 26.86
C PRO A 301 28.51 -11.01 25.41
N LEU A 302 27.38 -10.33 25.21
CA LEU A 302 26.99 -9.78 23.90
C LEU A 302 27.88 -8.59 23.52
N GLY A 303 28.50 -7.95 24.51
CA GLY A 303 29.26 -6.73 24.35
C GLY A 303 29.59 -6.08 25.69
N LEU A 304 29.87 -4.78 25.64
CA LEU A 304 30.33 -3.97 26.77
C LEU A 304 29.60 -2.63 26.78
N LEU A 305 29.29 -2.15 27.98
CA LEU A 305 28.86 -0.78 28.23
C LEU A 305 29.95 -0.05 29.01
N LEU A 306 30.49 1.01 28.42
CA LEU A 306 31.46 1.90 29.04
C LEU A 306 30.77 3.19 29.46
N VAL A 307 30.86 3.57 30.75
CA VAL A 307 30.24 4.79 31.28
C VAL A 307 31.24 5.65 32.03
N GLY A 308 31.16 6.97 31.85
CA GLY A 308 31.89 7.93 32.67
C GLY A 308 31.27 8.06 34.06
N VAL A 309 32.10 8.27 35.08
CA VAL A 309 31.63 8.54 36.45
C VAL A 309 31.55 10.05 36.67
N ASN A 310 30.46 10.53 37.29
CA ASN A 310 30.29 11.92 37.69
C ASN A 310 31.53 12.44 38.47
N PRO A 311 32.19 13.52 38.00
CA PRO A 311 33.43 14.03 38.60
C PRO A 311 33.25 14.62 40.00
N HIS A 312 32.03 14.99 40.38
CA HIS A 312 31.69 15.58 41.67
C HIS A 312 31.16 14.56 42.68
N ARG A 313 31.33 13.26 42.40
CA ARG A 313 30.94 12.18 43.31
C ARG A 313 32.03 11.14 43.43
N ARG A 314 32.15 10.57 44.64
CA ARG A 314 32.96 9.37 44.85
C ARG A 314 32.16 8.14 44.50
N LEU A 315 32.72 7.29 43.64
CA LEU A 315 32.12 6.03 43.25
C LEU A 315 31.87 5.14 44.48
N ASN A 316 30.60 4.96 44.83
CA ASN A 316 30.16 4.14 45.97
C ASN A 316 29.36 2.90 45.52
N GLN A 317 28.88 2.11 46.48
CA GLN A 317 28.12 0.89 46.20
C GLN A 317 26.77 1.17 45.51
N ALA A 318 26.11 2.28 45.82
CA ALA A 318 24.84 2.66 45.20
C ALA A 318 25.03 3.08 43.73
N ASP A 319 26.12 3.77 43.42
CA ASP A 319 26.50 4.11 42.03
C ASP A 319 26.78 2.85 41.21
N GLN A 320 27.54 1.91 41.79
CA GLN A 320 27.84 0.62 41.16
C GLN A 320 26.57 -0.20 40.90
N ALA A 321 25.63 -0.23 41.85
CA ALA A 321 24.35 -0.90 41.67
C ALA A 321 23.50 -0.26 40.57
N PHE A 322 23.49 1.07 40.48
CA PHE A 322 22.82 1.79 39.40
C PHE A 322 23.40 1.41 38.02
N PHE A 323 24.73 1.40 37.88
CA PHE A 323 25.40 1.03 36.64
C PHE A 323 25.13 -0.43 36.23
N ASP A 324 25.09 -1.37 37.18
CA ASP A 324 24.70 -2.76 36.90
C ASP A 324 23.27 -2.85 36.36
N LEU A 325 22.33 -2.12 36.97
CA LEU A 325 20.93 -2.10 36.54
C LEU A 325 20.82 -1.54 35.11
N VAL A 326 21.55 -0.47 34.79
CA VAL A 326 21.61 0.09 33.44
C VAL A 326 22.13 -0.95 32.45
N ALA A 327 23.25 -1.62 32.75
CA ALA A 327 23.81 -2.66 31.89
C ALA A 327 22.83 -3.83 31.67
N GLY A 328 22.10 -4.23 32.72
CA GLY A 328 21.06 -5.25 32.63
C GLY A 328 19.89 -4.86 31.73
N GLN A 329 19.42 -3.60 31.80
CA GLN A 329 18.35 -3.11 30.93
C GLN A 329 18.81 -3.02 29.46
N VAL A 330 20.00 -2.49 29.21
CA VAL A 330 20.59 -2.43 27.85
C VAL A 330 20.75 -3.83 27.28
N THR A 331 21.24 -4.79 28.07
CA THR A 331 21.37 -6.20 27.66
C THR A 331 20.03 -6.81 27.27
N THR A 332 18.99 -6.57 28.09
CA THR A 332 17.64 -7.09 27.84
C THR A 332 17.06 -6.54 26.55
N ALA A 333 17.21 -5.23 26.32
CA ALA A 333 16.75 -4.59 25.09
C ALA A 333 17.43 -5.16 23.84
N ILE A 334 18.76 -5.28 23.87
CA ILE A 334 19.54 -5.83 22.75
C ILE A 334 19.17 -7.29 22.48
N ALA A 335 19.03 -8.11 23.51
CA ALA A 335 18.64 -9.52 23.37
C ALA A 335 17.24 -9.69 22.75
N ASN A 336 16.30 -8.80 23.08
CA ASN A 336 14.96 -8.81 22.49
C ASN A 336 14.98 -8.40 21.01
N ALA A 337 15.77 -7.37 20.65
CA ALA A 337 15.90 -6.93 19.26
C ALA A 337 16.50 -8.03 18.37
N LEU A 338 17.56 -8.71 18.84
CA LEU A 338 18.15 -9.85 18.12
C LEU A 338 17.16 -11.00 17.92
N ALA A 339 16.37 -11.33 18.94
CA ALA A 339 15.36 -12.38 18.83
C ALA A 339 14.24 -12.02 17.84
N TYR A 340 13.83 -10.75 17.81
CA TYR A 340 12.81 -10.27 16.88
C TYR A 340 13.28 -10.29 15.42
N GLU A 341 14.52 -9.87 15.15
CA GLU A 341 15.11 -9.92 13.80
C GLU A 341 15.23 -11.36 13.28
N GLU A 342 15.70 -12.30 14.11
CA GLU A 342 15.78 -13.72 13.72
C GLU A 342 14.41 -14.30 13.36
N GLU A 343 13.37 -14.00 14.15
CA GLU A 343 12.02 -14.50 13.89
C GLU A 343 11.43 -13.89 12.61
N ARG A 344 11.68 -12.60 12.36
CA ARG A 344 11.27 -11.94 11.12
C ARG A 344 11.90 -12.60 9.90
N HIS A 345 13.22 -12.83 9.94
CA HIS A 345 13.93 -13.48 8.83
C HIS A 345 13.43 -14.91 8.57
N ARG A 346 13.08 -15.67 9.61
CA ARG A 346 12.46 -17.01 9.44
C ARG A 346 11.09 -16.91 8.78
N ALA A 347 10.24 -15.99 9.22
CA ALA A 347 8.91 -15.79 8.66
C ALA A 347 8.97 -15.37 7.18
N GLU A 348 9.90 -14.47 6.83
CA GLU A 348 10.14 -14.05 5.44
C GLU A 348 10.58 -15.23 4.56
N ALA A 349 11.52 -16.06 5.03
CA ALA A 349 11.99 -17.23 4.29
C ALA A 349 10.89 -18.28 4.06
N LEU A 350 10.04 -18.51 5.06
CA LEU A 350 8.87 -19.39 4.95
C LEU A 350 7.87 -18.86 3.91
N ALA A 351 7.59 -17.54 3.94
CA ALA A 351 6.68 -16.91 2.99
C ALA A 351 7.23 -16.95 1.54
N GLU A 352 8.54 -16.79 1.36
CA GLU A 352 9.19 -16.90 0.05
C GLU A 352 9.07 -18.33 -0.51
N LEU A 353 9.32 -19.35 0.33
CA LEU A 353 9.16 -20.75 -0.05
C LEU A 353 7.72 -21.09 -0.47
N ASP A 354 6.72 -20.61 0.27
CA ASP A 354 5.32 -20.85 -0.07
C ASP A 354 4.90 -20.18 -1.39
N ARG A 355 5.35 -18.93 -1.62
CA ARG A 355 5.16 -18.24 -2.90
C ARG A 355 5.83 -18.98 -4.05
N ALA A 356 7.07 -19.43 -3.88
CA ALA A 356 7.81 -20.19 -4.88
C ALA A 356 7.11 -21.52 -5.21
N LYS A 357 6.63 -22.26 -4.19
CA LYS A 357 5.85 -23.48 -4.35
C LYS A 357 4.60 -23.22 -5.21
N THR A 358 3.84 -22.18 -4.89
CA THR A 358 2.60 -21.89 -5.63
C THR A 358 2.87 -21.45 -7.08
N ALA A 359 3.88 -20.60 -7.29
CA ALA A 359 4.29 -20.17 -8.62
C ALA A 359 4.73 -21.36 -9.49
N PHE A 360 5.49 -22.29 -8.91
CA PHE A 360 5.92 -23.52 -9.58
C PHE A 360 4.72 -24.34 -10.09
N PHE A 361 3.72 -24.63 -9.25
CA PHE A 361 2.56 -25.41 -9.69
C PHE A 361 1.70 -24.69 -10.73
N SER A 362 1.54 -23.36 -10.63
CA SER A 362 0.83 -22.58 -11.65
C SER A 362 1.54 -22.60 -13.00
N ASN A 363 2.88 -22.51 -13.02
CA ASN A 363 3.65 -22.49 -14.25
C ASN A 363 3.66 -23.89 -14.90
N VAL A 364 3.86 -24.93 -14.10
CA VAL A 364 3.86 -26.33 -14.57
C VAL A 364 2.50 -26.70 -15.19
N SER A 365 1.38 -26.23 -14.63
CA SER A 365 0.06 -26.36 -15.27
C SER A 365 0.03 -25.81 -16.69
N HIS A 366 0.56 -24.60 -16.85
CA HIS A 366 0.54 -23.87 -18.10
C HIS A 366 1.33 -24.64 -19.17
N GLU A 367 2.54 -25.04 -18.83
CA GLU A 367 3.45 -25.82 -19.68
C GLU A 367 2.83 -27.16 -20.13
N PHE A 368 1.97 -27.78 -19.32
CA PHE A 368 1.29 -29.02 -19.71
C PHE A 368 0.01 -28.83 -20.52
N ARG A 369 -0.75 -27.74 -20.31
CA ARG A 369 -2.06 -27.54 -20.95
C ARG A 369 -1.96 -27.14 -22.43
N THR A 370 -0.96 -26.34 -22.79
CA THR A 370 -0.73 -25.92 -24.19
C THR A 370 -0.47 -27.12 -25.12
N PRO A 371 0.48 -28.02 -24.86
CA PRO A 371 0.69 -29.19 -25.72
C PRO A 371 -0.52 -30.14 -25.72
N LEU A 372 -1.25 -30.25 -24.60
CA LEU A 372 -2.49 -31.02 -24.56
C LEU A 372 -3.58 -30.47 -25.47
N THR A 373 -3.72 -29.14 -25.55
CA THR A 373 -4.67 -28.48 -26.46
C THR A 373 -4.30 -28.79 -27.92
N LEU A 374 -3.01 -28.72 -28.24
CA LEU A 374 -2.46 -28.99 -29.57
C LEU A 374 -2.50 -30.47 -29.97
N MET A 375 -2.63 -31.39 -29.02
CA MET A 375 -2.85 -32.82 -29.29
C MET A 375 -4.34 -33.15 -29.41
N LEU A 376 -5.16 -32.61 -28.50
CA LEU A 376 -6.57 -32.99 -28.36
C LEU A 376 -7.49 -32.32 -29.38
N GLY A 377 -7.27 -31.03 -29.68
CA GLY A 377 -8.06 -30.28 -30.66
C GLY A 377 -7.98 -30.91 -32.05
N PRO A 378 -6.78 -30.98 -32.67
CA PRO A 378 -6.61 -31.60 -33.98
C PRO A 378 -7.04 -33.07 -34.04
N ALA A 379 -6.83 -33.85 -32.98
CA ALA A 379 -7.29 -35.24 -32.93
C ALA A 379 -8.82 -35.35 -32.93
N ALA A 380 -9.52 -34.48 -32.19
CA ALA A 380 -10.97 -34.42 -32.18
C ALA A 380 -11.53 -33.96 -33.53
N ASP A 381 -10.91 -32.95 -34.14
CA ASP A 381 -11.31 -32.42 -35.45
C ASP A 381 -11.17 -33.50 -36.54
N ALA A 382 -10.05 -34.22 -36.58
CA ALA A 382 -9.83 -35.31 -37.54
C ALA A 382 -10.78 -36.50 -37.37
N LEU A 383 -11.26 -36.77 -36.14
CA LEU A 383 -12.28 -37.80 -35.88
C LEU A 383 -13.70 -37.34 -36.23
N ALA A 384 -13.94 -36.03 -36.22
CA ALA A 384 -15.23 -35.42 -36.53
C ALA A 384 -15.40 -35.02 -38.01
N ASP A 385 -14.32 -35.04 -38.79
CA ASP A 385 -14.30 -34.69 -40.21
C ASP A 385 -15.16 -35.66 -41.04
N GLN A 386 -16.18 -35.11 -41.71
CA GLN A 386 -17.08 -35.86 -42.58
C GLN A 386 -16.72 -35.71 -44.07
N GLU A 387 -15.90 -34.72 -44.42
CA GLU A 387 -15.48 -34.44 -45.81
C GLU A 387 -14.26 -35.27 -46.20
N ASP A 388 -13.30 -35.46 -45.28
CA ASP A 388 -12.15 -36.37 -45.44
C ASP A 388 -12.02 -37.38 -44.28
N PRO A 389 -12.87 -38.42 -44.24
CA PRO A 389 -12.91 -39.36 -43.12
C PRO A 389 -11.66 -40.26 -43.07
N LEU A 390 -11.10 -40.42 -41.87
CA LEU A 390 -9.95 -41.29 -41.62
C LEU A 390 -10.21 -42.75 -41.97
N SER A 391 -9.20 -43.47 -42.47
CA SER A 391 -9.30 -44.92 -42.62
C SER A 391 -9.47 -45.61 -41.25
N PRO A 392 -10.12 -46.78 -41.15
CA PRO A 392 -10.40 -47.44 -39.86
C PRO A 392 -9.16 -47.64 -38.96
N GLY A 393 -8.01 -47.96 -39.56
CA GLY A 393 -6.74 -48.11 -38.83
C GLY A 393 -6.09 -46.78 -38.43
N GLN A 394 -6.37 -45.67 -39.13
CA GLN A 394 -5.96 -44.33 -38.69
C GLN A 394 -6.88 -43.80 -37.60
N GLN A 395 -8.20 -44.02 -37.73
CA GLN A 395 -9.20 -43.65 -36.74
C GLN A 395 -8.85 -44.26 -35.37
N GLN A 396 -8.58 -45.57 -35.30
CA GLN A 396 -8.16 -46.24 -34.06
C GLN A 396 -6.87 -45.65 -33.43
N ARG A 397 -5.93 -45.18 -34.27
CA ARG A 397 -4.67 -44.56 -33.80
C ARG A 397 -4.92 -43.17 -33.23
N ILE A 398 -5.77 -42.36 -33.88
CA ILE A 398 -6.12 -41.03 -33.38
C ILE A 398 -6.99 -41.12 -32.12
N GLU A 399 -7.94 -42.05 -32.06
CA GLU A 399 -8.71 -42.35 -30.83
C GLU A 399 -7.78 -42.71 -29.67
N LEU A 400 -6.71 -43.49 -29.92
CA LEU A 400 -5.72 -43.83 -28.89
C LEU A 400 -4.95 -42.58 -28.41
N ILE A 401 -4.55 -41.69 -29.31
CA ILE A 401 -3.84 -40.44 -28.97
C ILE A 401 -4.76 -39.53 -28.17
N GLN A 402 -5.98 -39.29 -28.64
CA GLN A 402 -6.98 -38.45 -27.97
C GLN A 402 -7.25 -38.96 -26.55
N ARG A 403 -7.46 -40.27 -26.40
CA ARG A 403 -7.67 -40.91 -25.09
C ARG A 403 -6.49 -40.70 -24.12
N ASN A 404 -5.25 -40.86 -24.59
CA ASN A 404 -4.08 -40.65 -23.73
C ASN A 404 -3.89 -39.18 -23.36
N GLY A 405 -4.20 -38.25 -24.29
CA GLY A 405 -4.19 -36.81 -24.02
C GLY A 405 -5.21 -36.43 -22.95
N LEU A 406 -6.46 -36.90 -23.04
CA LEU A 406 -7.51 -36.62 -22.06
C LEU A 406 -7.15 -37.17 -20.67
N ARG A 407 -6.48 -38.32 -20.62
CA ARG A 407 -5.98 -38.88 -19.36
C ARG A 407 -4.87 -38.02 -18.74
N LEU A 408 -3.92 -37.55 -19.54
CA LEU A 408 -2.87 -36.66 -19.05
C LEU A 408 -3.47 -35.34 -18.56
N LEU A 409 -4.46 -34.80 -19.26
CA LEU A 409 -5.21 -33.62 -18.82
C LEU A 409 -5.88 -33.82 -17.45
N LYS A 410 -6.56 -34.96 -17.25
CA LYS A 410 -7.16 -35.31 -15.95
C LYS A 410 -6.13 -35.34 -14.83
N LEU A 411 -4.96 -35.94 -15.08
CA LEU A 411 -3.84 -35.98 -14.13
C LEU A 411 -3.35 -34.58 -13.75
N VAL A 412 -3.11 -33.73 -14.75
CA VAL A 412 -2.67 -32.34 -14.55
C VAL A 412 -3.71 -31.56 -13.74
N ASN A 413 -4.99 -31.65 -14.09
CA ASN A 413 -6.06 -30.97 -13.35
C ASN A 413 -6.17 -31.45 -11.90
N THR A 414 -6.07 -32.77 -11.67
CA THR A 414 -6.14 -33.33 -10.31
C THR A 414 -4.96 -32.85 -9.44
N LEU A 415 -3.75 -32.74 -9.99
CA LEU A 415 -2.60 -32.20 -9.28
C LEU A 415 -2.76 -30.72 -8.90
N LEU A 416 -3.45 -29.96 -9.75
CA LEU A 416 -3.70 -28.54 -9.52
C LEU A 416 -4.79 -28.28 -8.49
N ASP A 417 -5.91 -29.01 -8.59
CA ASP A 417 -6.95 -29.00 -7.57
C ASP A 417 -6.31 -29.27 -6.19
N PHE A 418 -5.41 -30.25 -6.14
CA PHE A 418 -4.68 -30.59 -4.93
C PHE A 418 -3.76 -29.46 -4.43
N SER A 419 -2.97 -28.83 -5.31
CA SER A 419 -2.11 -27.70 -4.93
C SER A 419 -2.90 -26.48 -4.45
N GLN A 420 -4.11 -26.26 -4.97
CA GLN A 420 -4.99 -25.16 -4.55
C GLN A 420 -5.60 -25.41 -3.18
N ILE A 421 -5.93 -26.67 -2.87
CA ILE A 421 -6.41 -27.08 -1.54
C ILE A 421 -5.33 -26.89 -0.48
N GLU A 422 -4.07 -27.31 -0.72
CA GLU A 422 -2.98 -27.16 0.27
C GLU A 422 -2.60 -25.71 0.59
N SER A 423 -2.94 -24.77 -0.29
CA SER A 423 -2.62 -23.35 -0.12
C SER A 423 -3.77 -22.54 0.46
N ASP A 424 -4.85 -23.20 0.92
CA ASP A 424 -6.12 -22.58 1.34
C ASP A 424 -6.73 -21.62 0.29
N ARG A 425 -6.35 -21.78 -0.98
CA ARG A 425 -6.81 -20.93 -2.10
C ARG A 425 -8.08 -21.43 -2.76
N LEU A 426 -8.45 -22.69 -2.56
CA LEU A 426 -9.70 -23.25 -3.05
C LEU A 426 -10.86 -22.74 -2.17
N GLN A 427 -11.49 -21.65 -2.58
CA GLN A 427 -12.71 -21.15 -1.91
C GLN A 427 -13.92 -21.90 -2.44
N ALA A 428 -14.60 -22.65 -1.56
CA ALA A 428 -15.86 -23.30 -1.88
C ALA A 428 -16.99 -22.28 -1.92
N VAL A 429 -17.92 -22.45 -2.86
CA VAL A 429 -19.14 -21.63 -2.95
C VAL A 429 -20.33 -22.54 -2.68
N TYR A 430 -20.99 -22.31 -1.55
CA TYR A 430 -22.07 -23.19 -1.08
C TYR A 430 -23.43 -22.66 -1.50
N GLU A 431 -24.15 -23.47 -2.28
CA GLU A 431 -25.49 -23.14 -2.76
C GLU A 431 -26.51 -24.22 -2.36
N PRO A 432 -27.77 -23.82 -2.05
CA PRO A 432 -28.82 -24.76 -1.70
C PRO A 432 -29.17 -25.62 -2.91
N THR A 433 -28.88 -26.92 -2.82
CA THR A 433 -29.07 -27.88 -3.92
C THR A 433 -30.02 -29.00 -3.50
N ASP A 434 -30.94 -29.38 -4.40
CA ASP A 434 -31.64 -30.67 -4.31
C ASP A 434 -30.63 -31.79 -4.60
N LEU A 435 -29.98 -32.25 -3.53
CA LEU A 435 -28.85 -33.16 -3.61
C LEU A 435 -29.26 -34.55 -4.12
N ALA A 436 -30.49 -34.98 -3.83
CA ALA A 436 -31.00 -36.28 -4.29
C ALA A 436 -31.17 -36.29 -5.81
N THR A 437 -31.84 -35.28 -6.36
CA THR A 437 -32.03 -35.14 -7.81
C THR A 437 -30.69 -34.96 -8.51
N PHE A 438 -29.83 -34.06 -8.02
CA PHE A 438 -28.52 -33.81 -8.63
C PHE A 438 -27.61 -35.05 -8.64
N THR A 439 -27.55 -35.80 -7.53
CA THR A 439 -26.75 -37.03 -7.45
C THR A 439 -27.30 -38.13 -8.38
N ALA A 440 -28.63 -38.25 -8.49
CA ALA A 440 -29.26 -39.19 -9.40
C ALA A 440 -28.96 -38.85 -10.87
N GLU A 441 -28.98 -37.57 -11.25
CA GLU A 441 -28.59 -37.10 -12.59
C GLU A 441 -27.14 -37.47 -12.90
N LEU A 442 -26.20 -37.18 -12.00
CA LEU A 442 -24.78 -37.53 -12.17
C LEU A 442 -24.57 -39.05 -12.32
N ALA A 443 -25.24 -39.84 -11.48
CA ALA A 443 -25.18 -41.30 -11.55
C ALA A 443 -25.78 -41.85 -12.86
N SER A 444 -26.84 -41.23 -13.38
CA SER A 444 -27.53 -41.67 -14.61
C SER A 444 -26.61 -41.71 -15.83
N VAL A 445 -25.59 -40.85 -15.86
CA VAL A 445 -24.59 -40.76 -16.93
C VAL A 445 -23.81 -42.09 -17.09
N PHE A 446 -23.66 -42.86 -16.01
CA PHE A 446 -22.91 -44.14 -16.03
C PHE A 446 -23.79 -45.34 -16.38
N ARG A 447 -25.11 -45.19 -16.38
CA ARG A 447 -26.07 -46.31 -16.53
C ARG A 447 -25.78 -47.15 -17.76
N ALA A 448 -25.68 -46.51 -18.93
CA ALA A 448 -25.46 -47.20 -20.20
C ALA A 448 -24.17 -48.02 -20.19
N ALA A 449 -23.08 -47.47 -19.64
CA ALA A 449 -21.78 -48.13 -19.62
C ALA A 449 -21.72 -49.27 -18.58
N ILE A 450 -22.36 -49.12 -17.42
CA ILE A 450 -22.45 -50.16 -16.39
C ILE A 450 -23.31 -51.33 -16.87
N GLU A 451 -24.46 -51.05 -17.49
CA GLU A 451 -25.36 -52.09 -18.00
C GLU A 451 -24.76 -52.80 -19.23
N GLN A 452 -24.06 -52.09 -20.12
CA GLN A 452 -23.32 -52.69 -21.24
C GLN A 452 -22.18 -53.61 -20.76
N ALA A 453 -21.64 -53.35 -19.57
CA ALA A 453 -20.66 -54.23 -18.93
C ALA A 453 -21.26 -55.50 -18.29
N GLY A 454 -22.59 -55.69 -18.38
CA GLY A 454 -23.30 -56.82 -17.76
C GLY A 454 -23.49 -56.69 -16.25
N LEU A 455 -23.35 -55.48 -15.68
CA LEU A 455 -23.58 -55.21 -14.26
C LEU A 455 -25.00 -54.65 -14.05
N ARG A 456 -25.61 -54.96 -12.90
CA ARG A 456 -26.85 -54.30 -12.48
C ARG A 456 -26.52 -52.94 -11.86
N PHE A 457 -27.17 -51.87 -12.33
CA PHE A 457 -27.00 -50.53 -11.77
C PHE A 457 -28.24 -50.03 -11.04
N VAL A 458 -28.13 -49.89 -9.71
CA VAL A 458 -29.22 -49.44 -8.84
C VAL A 458 -28.92 -48.01 -8.36
N VAL A 459 -29.87 -47.09 -8.57
CA VAL A 459 -29.79 -45.71 -8.08
C VAL A 459 -30.99 -45.48 -7.17
N ASP A 460 -30.72 -45.28 -5.89
CA ASP A 460 -31.66 -45.13 -4.78
C ASP A 460 -31.40 -43.81 -4.05
N CYS A 461 -31.72 -42.70 -4.71
CA CYS A 461 -31.60 -41.36 -4.14
C CYS A 461 -32.97 -40.90 -3.68
N SER A 462 -33.32 -41.16 -2.43
CA SER A 462 -34.61 -40.76 -1.86
C SER A 462 -34.69 -39.22 -1.73
N PRO A 463 -35.84 -38.58 -2.03
CA PRO A 463 -35.99 -37.13 -1.86
C PRO A 463 -35.66 -36.69 -0.43
N LEU A 464 -34.87 -35.63 -0.31
CA LEU A 464 -34.51 -35.04 0.97
C LEU A 464 -35.57 -33.99 1.37
N PRO A 465 -35.85 -33.81 2.67
CA PRO A 465 -36.86 -32.86 3.15
C PRO A 465 -36.49 -31.39 2.92
N GLU A 466 -35.18 -31.07 2.87
CA GLU A 466 -34.67 -29.73 2.64
C GLU A 466 -33.46 -29.75 1.69
N PRO A 467 -33.22 -28.66 0.93
CA PRO A 467 -31.99 -28.50 0.13
C PRO A 467 -30.74 -28.50 1.01
N VAL A 468 -29.66 -29.10 0.52
CA VAL A 468 -28.37 -29.16 1.23
C VAL A 468 -27.45 -28.11 0.63
N TYR A 469 -26.73 -27.37 1.47
CA TYR A 469 -25.74 -26.40 1.04
C TYR A 469 -24.46 -27.13 0.65
N ILE A 470 -24.18 -27.17 -0.66
CA ILE A 470 -22.99 -27.81 -1.22
C ILE A 470 -22.37 -26.93 -2.29
N ASP A 471 -21.09 -27.14 -2.57
CA ASP A 471 -20.48 -26.74 -3.83
C ASP A 471 -20.77 -27.84 -4.88
N ARG A 472 -21.54 -27.49 -5.92
CA ARG A 472 -21.99 -28.46 -6.93
C ARG A 472 -20.84 -29.09 -7.71
N GLU A 473 -19.77 -28.35 -8.01
CA GLU A 473 -18.63 -28.86 -8.77
C GLU A 473 -17.81 -29.84 -7.92
N MET A 474 -17.60 -29.52 -6.64
CA MET A 474 -16.94 -30.42 -5.71
C MET A 474 -17.75 -31.71 -5.50
N TRP A 475 -19.07 -31.59 -5.33
CA TRP A 475 -19.95 -32.75 -5.19
C TRP A 475 -19.96 -33.64 -6.43
N GLU A 476 -19.98 -33.03 -7.62
CA GLU A 476 -19.82 -33.76 -8.89
C GLU A 476 -18.52 -34.57 -8.91
N LYS A 477 -17.38 -33.95 -8.57
CA LYS A 477 -16.08 -34.65 -8.49
C LYS A 477 -16.11 -35.81 -7.49
N ILE A 478 -16.77 -35.65 -6.34
CA ILE A 478 -16.92 -36.72 -5.33
C ILE A 478 -17.65 -37.93 -5.93
N VAL A 479 -18.84 -37.70 -6.49
CA VAL A 479 -19.70 -38.75 -7.06
C VAL A 479 -19.00 -39.47 -8.22
N LEU A 480 -18.45 -38.71 -9.18
CA LEU A 480 -17.81 -39.26 -10.37
C LEU A 480 -16.56 -40.10 -10.06
N ASN A 481 -15.74 -39.69 -9.08
CA ASN A 481 -14.55 -40.45 -8.68
C ASN A 481 -14.92 -41.78 -8.03
N LEU A 482 -15.88 -41.77 -7.12
CA LEU A 482 -16.32 -42.99 -6.42
C LEU A 482 -17.02 -43.96 -7.37
N LEU A 483 -17.90 -43.48 -8.26
CA LEU A 483 -18.56 -44.31 -9.27
C LEU A 483 -17.59 -44.91 -10.29
N SER A 484 -16.63 -44.10 -10.77
CA SER A 484 -15.57 -44.58 -11.67
C SER A 484 -14.76 -45.72 -11.02
N ASN A 485 -14.44 -45.60 -9.73
CA ASN A 485 -13.73 -46.65 -8.98
C ASN A 485 -14.59 -47.92 -8.81
N ALA A 486 -15.85 -47.78 -8.38
CA ALA A 486 -16.77 -48.90 -8.23
C ALA A 486 -16.87 -49.71 -9.54
N PHE A 487 -16.97 -49.03 -10.68
CA PHE A 487 -17.02 -49.69 -11.98
C PHE A 487 -15.71 -50.39 -12.38
N LYS A 488 -14.56 -49.74 -12.17
CA LYS A 488 -13.24 -50.30 -12.52
C LYS A 488 -12.94 -51.63 -11.82
N PHE A 489 -13.41 -51.78 -10.58
CA PHE A 489 -13.09 -52.91 -9.71
C PHE A 489 -14.21 -53.94 -9.61
N THR A 490 -15.33 -53.73 -10.31
CA THR A 490 -16.46 -54.68 -10.36
C THR A 490 -16.58 -55.32 -11.73
N PHE A 491 -16.39 -56.62 -11.81
CA PHE A 491 -16.45 -57.36 -13.07
C PHE A 491 -17.83 -58.00 -13.33
N SER A 492 -18.47 -58.47 -12.27
CA SER A 492 -19.81 -59.08 -12.29
C SER A 492 -20.58 -58.70 -11.03
N GLY A 493 -21.91 -58.68 -11.11
CA GLY A 493 -22.79 -58.35 -9.99
C GLY A 493 -23.42 -56.97 -10.13
N GLU A 494 -23.36 -56.14 -9.09
CA GLU A 494 -24.09 -54.88 -9.03
C GLU A 494 -23.28 -53.71 -8.46
N ILE A 495 -23.66 -52.51 -8.87
CA ILE A 495 -23.22 -51.24 -8.31
C ILE A 495 -24.46 -50.48 -7.87
N THR A 496 -24.49 -50.06 -6.60
CA THR A 496 -25.60 -49.35 -5.97
C THR A 496 -25.15 -47.97 -5.52
N VAL A 497 -25.85 -46.92 -5.95
CA VAL A 497 -25.74 -45.56 -5.43
C VAL A 497 -26.95 -45.29 -4.55
N ARG A 498 -26.74 -44.97 -3.28
CA ARG A 498 -27.80 -44.60 -2.35
C ARG A 498 -27.53 -43.25 -1.73
N LEU A 499 -28.53 -42.38 -1.70
CA LEU A 499 -28.48 -41.11 -0.96
C LEU A 499 -29.67 -41.05 0.02
N GLN A 500 -29.38 -40.82 1.29
CA GLN A 500 -30.39 -40.77 2.35
C GLN A 500 -30.00 -39.81 3.47
N GLN A 501 -30.97 -39.19 4.12
CA GLN A 501 -30.72 -38.43 5.34
C GLN A 501 -30.68 -39.35 6.56
N ARG A 502 -29.66 -39.17 7.41
CA ARG A 502 -29.52 -39.84 8.71
C ARG A 502 -29.28 -38.77 9.79
N GLY A 503 -30.34 -38.41 10.50
CA GLY A 503 -30.29 -37.34 11.50
C GLY A 503 -29.98 -35.98 10.85
N GLU A 504 -28.97 -35.28 11.37
CA GLU A 504 -28.50 -33.98 10.86
C GLU A 504 -27.42 -34.12 9.76
N GLN A 505 -27.33 -35.27 9.10
CA GLN A 505 -26.38 -35.51 8.02
C GLN A 505 -27.05 -36.17 6.82
N VAL A 506 -26.56 -35.88 5.63
CA VAL A 506 -26.88 -36.62 4.41
C VAL A 506 -25.74 -37.56 4.08
N GLU A 507 -26.08 -38.82 3.83
CA GLU A 507 -25.14 -39.90 3.55
C GLU A 507 -25.29 -40.38 2.10
N LEU A 508 -24.22 -40.24 1.33
CA LEU A 508 -24.04 -40.88 0.02
C LEU A 508 -23.28 -42.19 0.21
N ALA A 509 -23.89 -43.31 -0.16
CA ALA A 509 -23.26 -44.63 -0.17
C ALA A 509 -23.13 -45.14 -1.59
N ILE A 510 -21.90 -45.42 -2.03
CA ILE A 510 -21.61 -46.10 -3.30
C ILE A 510 -21.06 -47.49 -2.96
N GLN A 511 -21.85 -48.50 -3.27
CA GLN A 511 -21.55 -49.89 -2.97
C GLN A 511 -21.36 -50.69 -4.25
N ASP A 512 -20.34 -51.53 -4.27
CA ASP A 512 -19.97 -52.40 -5.36
C ASP A 512 -19.79 -53.84 -4.89
N THR A 513 -20.04 -54.82 -5.76
CA THR A 513 -19.79 -56.24 -5.51
C THR A 513 -18.48 -56.71 -6.13
N GLY A 514 -17.49 -55.83 -6.22
CA GLY A 514 -16.21 -56.07 -6.88
C GLY A 514 -15.23 -56.90 -6.06
N ILE A 515 -13.95 -56.76 -6.39
CA ILE A 515 -12.86 -57.53 -5.75
C ILE A 515 -12.65 -57.23 -4.27
N GLY A 516 -13.26 -56.17 -3.74
CA GLY A 516 -12.99 -55.68 -2.38
C GLY A 516 -11.56 -55.18 -2.19
N ILE A 517 -11.26 -54.71 -0.98
CA ILE A 517 -9.99 -54.12 -0.60
C ILE A 517 -9.41 -54.90 0.60
N PRO A 518 -8.15 -55.36 0.54
CA PRO A 518 -7.51 -56.02 1.66
C PRO A 518 -7.44 -55.15 2.92
N VAL A 519 -7.65 -55.74 4.09
CA VAL A 519 -7.60 -55.03 5.39
C VAL A 519 -6.26 -54.33 5.63
N THR A 520 -5.17 -54.89 5.12
CA THR A 520 -3.82 -54.30 5.22
C THR A 520 -3.66 -53.00 4.46
N GLU A 521 -4.49 -52.76 3.44
CA GLU A 521 -4.43 -51.58 2.57
C GLU A 521 -5.38 -50.47 3.04
N MET A 522 -6.38 -50.80 3.86
CA MET A 522 -7.42 -49.89 4.34
C MET A 522 -6.88 -48.59 4.98
N PRO A 523 -5.86 -48.63 5.87
CA PRO A 523 -5.34 -47.41 6.50
C PRO A 523 -4.68 -46.44 5.53
N ARG A 524 -4.26 -46.95 4.36
CA ARG A 524 -3.45 -46.21 3.38
C ARG A 524 -4.25 -45.81 2.13
N LEU A 525 -5.54 -46.14 2.06
CA LEU A 525 -6.38 -45.88 0.89
C LEU A 525 -6.49 -44.40 0.50
N PHE A 526 -6.44 -43.52 1.48
CA PHE A 526 -6.51 -42.08 1.29
C PHE A 526 -5.11 -41.43 1.27
N GLU A 527 -4.02 -42.20 1.36
CA GLU A 527 -2.66 -41.68 1.16
C GLU A 527 -2.45 -41.27 -0.31
N ARG A 528 -1.71 -40.18 -0.50
CA ARG A 528 -1.42 -39.62 -1.83
C ARG A 528 -0.54 -40.58 -2.64
N PHE A 529 -0.87 -40.75 -3.92
CA PHE A 529 -0.16 -41.63 -4.86
C PHE A 529 -0.15 -43.11 -4.45
N HIS A 530 -0.93 -43.48 -3.43
CA HIS A 530 -1.00 -44.84 -2.94
C HIS A 530 -1.90 -45.69 -3.83
N ARG A 531 -1.48 -46.92 -4.09
CA ARG A 531 -2.20 -47.90 -4.90
C ARG A 531 -2.05 -49.28 -4.29
N VAL A 532 -3.14 -50.03 -4.25
CA VAL A 532 -3.14 -51.43 -3.83
C VAL A 532 -2.35 -52.27 -4.84
N LYS A 533 -1.24 -52.86 -4.41
CA LYS A 533 -0.35 -53.66 -5.27
C LYS A 533 -0.97 -55.04 -5.53
N GLY A 534 -1.14 -55.41 -6.80
CA GLY A 534 -1.62 -56.74 -7.20
C GLY A 534 -3.14 -56.87 -7.39
N ALA A 535 -3.92 -55.80 -7.19
CA ALA A 535 -5.36 -55.80 -7.45
C ALA A 535 -5.67 -55.98 -8.95
N GLN A 536 -6.37 -57.06 -9.31
CA GLN A 536 -6.92 -57.25 -10.67
C GLN A 536 -8.09 -56.28 -10.89
N GLY A 537 -7.86 -55.19 -11.61
CA GLY A 537 -8.92 -54.28 -12.10
C GLY A 537 -9.14 -54.45 -13.61
N ARG A 538 -10.24 -53.92 -14.14
CA ARG A 538 -10.51 -53.94 -15.60
C ARG A 538 -9.40 -53.25 -16.42
N THR A 539 -8.58 -52.41 -15.80
CA THR A 539 -7.33 -51.84 -16.33
C THR A 539 -6.27 -51.69 -15.23
N PHE A 540 -4.97 -51.70 -15.60
CA PHE A 540 -3.82 -51.63 -14.66
C PHE A 540 -3.50 -50.22 -14.13
N GLU A 541 -4.41 -49.25 -14.27
CA GLU A 541 -4.03 -47.83 -14.34
C GLU A 541 -4.89 -46.89 -13.48
N GLY A 542 -4.24 -46.18 -12.56
CA GLY A 542 -4.81 -45.11 -11.73
C GLY A 542 -3.68 -44.29 -11.09
N SER A 543 -3.90 -43.00 -10.83
CA SER A 543 -2.88 -42.09 -10.29
C SER A 543 -2.67 -42.20 -8.77
N GLY A 544 -3.62 -42.82 -8.06
CA GLY A 544 -3.62 -42.86 -6.59
C GLY A 544 -3.99 -41.54 -5.92
N ILE A 545 -4.58 -40.58 -6.67
CA ILE A 545 -4.92 -39.23 -6.16
C ILE A 545 -6.44 -39.05 -5.98
N GLY A 546 -7.26 -39.85 -6.67
CA GLY A 546 -8.71 -39.66 -6.70
C GLY A 546 -9.38 -39.75 -5.31
N LEU A 547 -9.04 -40.77 -4.51
CA LEU A 547 -9.63 -40.94 -3.18
C LEU A 547 -9.12 -39.90 -2.17
N SER A 548 -7.85 -39.49 -2.23
CA SER A 548 -7.33 -38.41 -1.40
C SER A 548 -8.01 -37.07 -1.73
N LEU A 549 -8.31 -36.80 -3.00
CA LEU A 549 -9.08 -35.62 -3.40
C LEU A 549 -10.51 -35.66 -2.85
N VAL A 550 -11.19 -36.81 -2.95
CA VAL A 550 -12.54 -36.99 -2.36
C VAL A 550 -12.53 -36.68 -0.86
N GLN A 551 -11.53 -37.16 -0.13
CA GLN A 551 -11.41 -36.90 1.30
C GLN A 551 -11.28 -35.39 1.60
N GLU A 552 -10.45 -34.66 0.87
CA GLU A 552 -10.29 -33.22 1.08
C GLU A 552 -11.53 -32.42 0.68
N LEU A 553 -12.17 -32.74 -0.45
CA LEU A 553 -13.41 -32.07 -0.87
C LEU A 553 -14.54 -32.28 0.15
N VAL A 554 -14.63 -33.47 0.74
CA VAL A 554 -15.62 -33.77 1.78
C VAL A 554 -15.32 -33.03 3.09
N LYS A 555 -14.04 -32.90 3.46
CA LYS A 555 -13.64 -32.09 4.63
C LYS A 555 -14.01 -30.62 4.47
N LEU A 556 -13.88 -30.05 3.27
CA LEU A 556 -14.32 -28.67 2.99
C LEU A 556 -15.81 -28.49 3.26
N HIS A 557 -16.64 -29.49 2.94
CA HIS A 557 -18.07 -29.52 3.27
C HIS A 557 -18.37 -29.84 4.75
N GLY A 558 -17.36 -29.84 5.64
CA GLY A 558 -17.52 -30.25 7.04
C GLY A 558 -17.91 -31.72 7.23
N GLY A 559 -17.71 -32.55 6.22
CA GLY A 559 -18.13 -33.95 6.19
C GLY A 559 -17.01 -34.95 6.50
N THR A 560 -17.36 -36.24 6.41
CA THR A 560 -16.41 -37.36 6.56
C THR A 560 -16.61 -38.44 5.50
N VAL A 561 -15.54 -39.19 5.20
CA VAL A 561 -15.57 -40.33 4.28
C VAL A 561 -15.17 -41.59 5.03
N GLN A 562 -15.95 -42.66 4.86
CA GLN A 562 -15.71 -43.98 5.41
C GLN A 562 -15.73 -45.03 4.32
N VAL A 563 -15.04 -46.14 4.54
CA VAL A 563 -15.03 -47.28 3.64
C VAL A 563 -15.16 -48.56 4.44
N ASP A 564 -16.15 -49.38 4.10
CA ASP A 564 -16.19 -50.79 4.49
C ASP A 564 -15.88 -51.62 3.27
N SER A 565 -14.96 -52.58 3.38
CA SER A 565 -14.67 -53.48 2.27
C SER A 565 -14.20 -54.83 2.78
N VAL A 566 -14.60 -55.87 2.08
CA VAL A 566 -14.19 -57.25 2.35
C VAL A 566 -13.67 -57.82 1.04
N GLU A 567 -12.41 -58.27 1.06
CA GLU A 567 -11.76 -58.88 -0.10
C GLU A 567 -12.61 -60.03 -0.67
N GLY A 568 -12.89 -59.96 -1.97
CA GLY A 568 -13.76 -60.88 -2.72
C GLY A 568 -15.27 -60.63 -2.60
N SER A 569 -15.73 -59.71 -1.75
CA SER A 569 -17.17 -59.43 -1.54
C SER A 569 -17.60 -58.01 -1.94
N GLY A 570 -16.64 -57.14 -2.31
CA GLY A 570 -16.89 -55.77 -2.76
C GLY A 570 -16.63 -54.71 -1.69
N SER A 571 -16.89 -53.44 -2.05
CA SER A 571 -16.63 -52.28 -1.19
C SER A 571 -17.84 -51.36 -1.08
N CYS A 572 -17.93 -50.62 0.02
CA CYS A 572 -18.93 -49.58 0.25
C CYS A 572 -18.23 -48.31 0.74
N PHE A 573 -18.22 -47.27 -0.09
CA PHE A 573 -17.76 -45.94 0.28
C PHE A 573 -18.95 -45.11 0.76
N ARG A 574 -18.85 -44.54 1.96
CA ARG A 574 -19.85 -43.65 2.55
C ARG A 574 -19.29 -42.25 2.75
N VAL A 575 -19.96 -41.26 2.17
CA VAL A 575 -19.68 -39.84 2.34
C VAL A 575 -20.82 -39.23 3.15
N SER A 576 -20.50 -38.59 4.27
CA SER A 576 -21.48 -37.96 5.16
C SER A 576 -21.19 -36.47 5.25
N ILE A 577 -22.18 -35.63 4.92
CA ILE A 577 -22.08 -34.16 5.04
C ILE A 577 -23.20 -33.63 5.97
N PRO A 578 -22.96 -32.58 6.77
CA PRO A 578 -23.99 -32.02 7.64
C PRO A 578 -25.10 -31.30 6.87
N THR A 579 -26.34 -31.35 7.39
CA THR A 579 -27.46 -30.55 6.87
C THR A 579 -27.42 -29.13 7.43
N GLY A 580 -28.05 -28.18 6.73
CA GLY A 580 -28.04 -26.76 7.10
C GLY A 580 -26.75 -26.03 6.70
N SER A 581 -26.52 -24.82 7.22
CA SER A 581 -25.40 -23.96 6.84
C SER A 581 -24.52 -23.48 8.00
N SER A 582 -24.85 -23.85 9.25
CA SER A 582 -24.14 -23.39 10.46
C SER A 582 -22.68 -23.87 10.57
N HIS A 583 -22.32 -24.93 9.84
CA HIS A 583 -20.98 -25.48 9.80
C HIS A 583 -20.12 -24.86 8.70
N LEU A 584 -20.70 -24.00 7.85
CA LEU A 584 -20.06 -23.39 6.69
C LEU A 584 -19.72 -21.91 6.98
N PRO A 585 -18.67 -21.36 6.34
CA PRO A 585 -18.34 -19.95 6.49
C PRO A 585 -19.46 -19.05 5.95
N ALA A 586 -19.91 -18.08 6.77
CA ALA A 586 -21.03 -17.19 6.43
C ALA A 586 -20.83 -16.40 5.13
N GLU A 587 -19.57 -16.07 4.80
CA GLU A 587 -19.18 -15.30 3.61
C GLU A 587 -19.27 -16.09 2.30
N GLN A 588 -19.39 -17.43 2.37
CA GLN A 588 -19.35 -18.35 1.22
C GLN A 588 -20.71 -18.96 0.88
N ILE A 589 -21.79 -18.50 1.54
CA ILE A 589 -23.16 -19.02 1.36
C ILE A 589 -23.99 -18.05 0.52
N GLY A 590 -24.59 -18.53 -0.57
CA GLY A 590 -25.60 -17.78 -1.32
C GLY A 590 -25.06 -16.75 -2.34
N THR A 591 -23.76 -16.76 -2.61
CA THR A 591 -23.17 -16.09 -3.78
C THR A 591 -23.59 -16.83 -5.05
N THR A 592 -24.49 -16.25 -5.83
CA THR A 592 -24.92 -16.84 -7.11
C THR A 592 -23.79 -16.75 -8.14
N ARG A 593 -23.22 -17.89 -8.52
CA ARG A 593 -22.39 -18.00 -9.72
C ARG A 593 -23.23 -17.68 -10.96
N SER A 594 -23.04 -16.51 -11.54
CA SER A 594 -23.53 -16.23 -12.90
C SER A 594 -22.55 -16.84 -13.91
N LEU A 595 -22.99 -17.96 -14.51
CA LEU A 595 -22.52 -18.61 -15.75
C LEU A 595 -21.60 -19.86 -15.66
N THR A 596 -22.12 -20.90 -16.33
CA THR A 596 -21.52 -22.10 -16.97
C THR A 596 -20.52 -22.97 -16.20
N SER A 597 -20.96 -24.21 -15.96
CA SER A 597 -20.19 -25.39 -15.55
C SER A 597 -18.80 -25.47 -16.18
N THR A 598 -17.83 -25.94 -15.40
CA THR A 598 -16.48 -26.31 -15.87
C THR A 598 -16.53 -26.97 -17.26
N PRO A 599 -15.77 -26.49 -18.27
CA PRO A 599 -15.94 -26.86 -19.69
C PRO A 599 -15.65 -28.33 -20.06
N LEU A 600 -15.26 -29.18 -19.10
CA LEU A 600 -14.97 -30.60 -19.35
C LEU A 600 -16.10 -31.58 -18.95
N GLY A 601 -17.04 -31.19 -18.08
CA GLY A 601 -18.14 -32.04 -17.63
C GLY A 601 -17.73 -33.47 -17.20
N PRO A 602 -18.64 -34.46 -17.24
CA PRO A 602 -18.36 -35.84 -16.86
C PRO A 602 -17.55 -36.65 -17.89
N ALA A 603 -17.25 -36.07 -19.07
CA ALA A 603 -16.62 -36.75 -20.21
C ALA A 603 -15.34 -37.55 -19.90
N PRO A 604 -14.32 -37.01 -19.20
CA PRO A 604 -13.08 -37.76 -18.91
C PRO A 604 -13.28 -38.93 -17.93
N TYR A 605 -14.37 -38.95 -17.16
CA TYR A 605 -14.72 -40.08 -16.30
C TYR A 605 -15.47 -41.18 -17.07
N ILE A 606 -16.32 -40.79 -18.02
CA ILE A 606 -17.09 -41.72 -18.87
C ILE A 606 -16.17 -42.45 -19.85
N GLU A 607 -15.24 -41.75 -20.51
CA GLU A 607 -14.29 -42.41 -21.43
C GLU A 607 -13.43 -43.47 -20.74
N GLU A 608 -13.07 -43.23 -19.48
CA GLU A 608 -12.32 -44.19 -18.65
C GLU A 608 -13.14 -45.45 -18.35
N VAL A 609 -14.46 -45.31 -18.21
CA VAL A 609 -15.41 -46.41 -18.03
C VAL A 609 -15.61 -47.16 -19.36
N LEU A 610 -15.83 -46.46 -20.47
CA LEU A 610 -15.97 -47.07 -21.79
C LEU A 610 -14.73 -47.89 -22.19
N ARG A 611 -13.53 -47.50 -21.73
CA ARG A 611 -12.28 -48.26 -21.90
C ARG A 611 -12.32 -49.66 -21.27
N CYS A 612 -13.07 -49.85 -20.20
CA CYS A 612 -13.09 -51.08 -19.41
C CYS A 612 -14.15 -52.09 -19.88
N LEU A 613 -14.82 -51.82 -21.00
CA LEU A 613 -15.70 -52.76 -21.69
C LEU A 613 -14.89 -53.68 -22.61
N PRO A 614 -15.17 -54.99 -22.66
CA PRO A 614 -14.51 -55.88 -23.60
C PRO A 614 -14.87 -55.50 -25.05
N GLN A 615 -13.86 -55.31 -25.91
CA GLN A 615 -14.07 -55.20 -27.36
C GLN A 615 -14.47 -56.56 -27.91
N GLU A 616 -15.74 -56.74 -28.28
CA GLU A 616 -16.18 -57.95 -28.98
C GLU A 616 -15.52 -58.02 -30.35
N ASN A 617 -14.61 -58.98 -30.51
CA ASN A 617 -14.23 -59.52 -31.81
C ASN A 617 -15.44 -60.24 -32.40
N GLY A 618 -16.22 -59.53 -33.21
CA GLY A 618 -17.34 -60.13 -33.93
C GLY A 618 -17.96 -59.13 -34.88
N GLN A 619 -18.01 -59.49 -36.16
CA GLN A 619 -18.84 -58.83 -37.16
C GLN A 619 -20.29 -58.77 -36.65
N LEU A 620 -20.69 -57.65 -36.08
CA LEU A 620 -22.10 -57.30 -35.89
C LEU A 620 -22.35 -56.01 -36.63
N GLU A 621 -23.25 -56.12 -37.60
CA GLU A 621 -23.78 -55.02 -38.40
C GLU A 621 -24.16 -53.86 -37.47
N ARG A 622 -23.54 -52.69 -37.71
CA ARG A 622 -24.01 -51.43 -37.13
C ARG A 622 -25.52 -51.33 -37.43
N PRO A 623 -26.38 -51.00 -36.45
CA PRO A 623 -27.77 -50.73 -36.76
C PRO A 623 -27.79 -49.58 -37.77
N THR A 624 -28.29 -49.85 -38.96
CA THR A 624 -28.68 -48.84 -39.93
C THR A 624 -29.70 -47.95 -39.23
N ARG A 625 -29.24 -46.81 -38.72
CA ARG A 625 -30.11 -45.71 -38.33
C ARG A 625 -30.87 -45.31 -39.60
N GLN A 626 -32.10 -45.80 -39.72
CA GLN A 626 -33.08 -45.20 -40.60
C GLN A 626 -33.16 -43.70 -40.28
N PRO A 627 -33.23 -42.83 -41.30
CA PRO A 627 -33.29 -41.41 -41.09
C PRO A 627 -34.63 -41.08 -40.40
N ALA A 628 -34.59 -40.81 -39.10
CA ALA A 628 -35.70 -40.20 -38.43
C ALA A 628 -35.98 -38.85 -39.11
N SER A 629 -37.24 -38.66 -39.46
CA SER A 629 -37.82 -37.52 -40.18
C SER A 629 -37.16 -36.19 -39.85
N LYS A 630 -36.62 -35.55 -40.90
CA LYS A 630 -36.26 -34.14 -40.94
C LYS A 630 -37.44 -33.31 -40.44
N VAL A 631 -37.36 -32.80 -39.21
CA VAL A 631 -37.92 -31.49 -38.92
C VAL A 631 -36.86 -30.51 -39.44
N PRO A 632 -37.13 -29.71 -40.48
CA PRO A 632 -36.15 -28.76 -40.97
C PRO A 632 -35.96 -27.69 -39.89
N PHE A 633 -34.84 -27.74 -39.18
CA PHE A 633 -34.29 -26.54 -38.57
C PHE A 633 -33.87 -25.65 -39.74
N VAL A 634 -34.74 -24.71 -40.08
CA VAL A 634 -34.43 -23.61 -41.00
C VAL A 634 -33.41 -22.75 -40.24
N PRO A 635 -32.14 -22.68 -40.67
CA PRO A 635 -31.20 -21.70 -40.12
C PRO A 635 -31.80 -20.32 -40.39
N PRO A 636 -31.72 -19.35 -39.47
CA PRO A 636 -32.07 -17.98 -39.81
C PRO A 636 -31.23 -17.60 -41.04
N GLU A 637 -31.91 -17.24 -42.12
CA GLU A 637 -31.29 -16.82 -43.38
C GLU A 637 -30.25 -15.75 -43.08
N LEU A 638 -28.99 -16.06 -43.45
CA LEU A 638 -27.90 -15.09 -43.42
C LEU A 638 -28.31 -13.87 -44.27
N PRO A 639 -28.11 -12.63 -43.76
CA PRO A 639 -28.20 -11.46 -44.60
C PRO A 639 -27.19 -11.57 -45.76
N PRO A 640 -27.48 -10.96 -46.92
CA PRO A 640 -26.60 -11.05 -48.09
C PRO A 640 -25.20 -10.52 -47.74
N ARG A 641 -24.18 -11.25 -48.21
CA ARG A 641 -22.74 -10.89 -48.11
C ARG A 641 -22.53 -9.43 -48.52
N SER A 642 -22.41 -8.52 -47.55
CA SER A 642 -21.82 -7.20 -47.75
C SER A 642 -20.30 -7.32 -47.61
N SER A 643 -19.60 -6.63 -48.49
CA SER A 643 -18.17 -6.67 -48.76
C SER A 643 -17.28 -6.20 -47.60
N SER A 644 -16.92 -7.10 -46.69
CA SER A 644 -15.61 -7.21 -46.00
C SER A 644 -15.72 -8.33 -44.96
N LEU A 645 -14.78 -9.29 -44.98
CA LEU A 645 -14.69 -10.29 -43.91
C LEU A 645 -14.21 -9.59 -42.64
N SER A 646 -14.82 -9.88 -41.50
CA SER A 646 -14.36 -9.29 -40.24
C SER A 646 -12.93 -9.71 -39.92
N ARG A 647 -12.14 -8.77 -39.41
CA ARG A 647 -10.70 -8.94 -39.11
C ARG A 647 -10.52 -9.35 -37.65
N ILE A 648 -9.76 -10.42 -37.42
CA ILE A 648 -9.42 -10.91 -36.08
C ILE A 648 -7.91 -10.82 -35.89
N LEU A 649 -7.47 -10.20 -34.80
CA LEU A 649 -6.07 -10.21 -34.37
C LEU A 649 -5.87 -11.32 -33.34
N LEU A 650 -5.15 -12.37 -33.71
CA LEU A 650 -4.74 -13.48 -32.85
C LEU A 650 -3.36 -13.21 -32.26
N VAL A 651 -3.24 -13.19 -30.94
CA VAL A 651 -1.98 -12.96 -30.21
C VAL A 651 -1.72 -14.14 -29.30
N ASP A 652 -0.65 -14.90 -29.54
CA ASP A 652 -0.23 -16.02 -28.70
C ASP A 652 1.27 -16.20 -28.94
N ASP A 653 2.08 -16.58 -27.96
CA ASP A 653 3.53 -16.69 -28.13
C ASP A 653 3.95 -18.04 -28.73
N ASN A 654 3.10 -19.05 -28.63
CA ASN A 654 3.32 -20.38 -29.17
C ASN A 654 2.97 -20.44 -30.67
N ALA A 655 3.96 -20.73 -31.51
CA ALA A 655 3.78 -20.79 -32.96
C ALA A 655 2.76 -21.84 -33.42
N ASP A 656 2.78 -23.04 -32.83
CA ASP A 656 1.87 -24.12 -33.20
C ASP A 656 0.42 -23.79 -32.81
N MET A 657 0.21 -23.12 -31.67
CA MET A 657 -1.10 -22.64 -31.24
C MET A 657 -1.63 -21.54 -32.16
N ARG A 658 -0.78 -20.55 -32.49
CA ARG A 658 -1.13 -19.53 -33.47
C ARG A 658 -1.52 -20.14 -34.82
N ASP A 659 -0.77 -21.14 -35.30
CA ASP A 659 -1.02 -21.79 -36.58
C ASP A 659 -2.29 -22.65 -36.56
N TYR A 660 -2.58 -23.35 -35.44
CA TYR A 660 -3.81 -24.12 -35.28
C TYR A 660 -5.04 -23.22 -35.23
N VAL A 661 -5.06 -22.24 -34.32
CA VAL A 661 -6.18 -21.31 -34.15
C VAL A 661 -6.35 -20.42 -35.38
N GLY A 662 -5.24 -19.97 -35.98
CA GLY A 662 -5.24 -19.19 -37.20
C GLY A 662 -5.91 -19.94 -38.36
N ARG A 663 -5.56 -21.21 -38.57
CA ARG A 663 -6.22 -22.05 -39.58
C ARG A 663 -7.71 -22.20 -39.30
N LEU A 664 -8.08 -22.52 -38.07
CA LEU A 664 -9.47 -22.71 -37.67
C LEU A 664 -10.34 -21.46 -37.94
N LEU A 665 -9.83 -20.27 -37.61
CA LEU A 665 -10.58 -19.02 -37.78
C LEU A 665 -10.55 -18.51 -39.25
N SER A 666 -9.49 -18.83 -40.01
CA SER A 666 -9.32 -18.38 -41.40
C SER A 666 -10.37 -18.91 -42.38
N GLU A 667 -11.10 -19.97 -42.01
CA GLU A 667 -12.22 -20.48 -42.80
C GLU A 667 -13.39 -19.49 -42.90
N ARG A 668 -13.51 -18.58 -41.93
CA ARG A 668 -14.68 -17.70 -41.76
C ARG A 668 -14.34 -16.21 -41.67
N TRP A 669 -13.12 -15.88 -41.24
CA TRP A 669 -12.69 -14.50 -40.96
C TRP A 669 -11.30 -14.22 -41.51
N GLN A 670 -10.95 -12.94 -41.67
CA GLN A 670 -9.58 -12.55 -41.99
C GLN A 670 -8.77 -12.53 -40.69
N VAL A 671 -7.74 -13.37 -40.58
CA VAL A 671 -6.95 -13.53 -39.36
C VAL A 671 -5.56 -12.96 -39.54
N GLU A 672 -5.14 -12.09 -38.63
CA GLU A 672 -3.76 -11.62 -38.50
C GLU A 672 -3.16 -12.13 -37.19
N THR A 673 -1.89 -12.50 -37.20
CA THR A 673 -1.25 -13.20 -36.08
C THR A 673 -0.07 -12.42 -35.50
N ALA A 674 -0.05 -12.15 -34.20
CA ALA A 674 1.06 -11.53 -33.45
C ALA A 674 1.67 -12.50 -32.44
N ALA A 675 2.98 -12.40 -32.23
CA ALA A 675 3.70 -13.28 -31.31
C ALA A 675 3.73 -12.78 -29.85
N ASN A 676 3.41 -11.51 -29.60
CA ASN A 676 3.31 -10.92 -28.27
C ASN A 676 2.47 -9.63 -28.31
N GLY A 677 2.17 -9.06 -27.13
CA GLY A 677 1.38 -7.84 -27.01
C GLY A 677 2.01 -6.60 -27.64
N ALA A 678 3.35 -6.48 -27.64
CA ALA A 678 4.05 -5.34 -28.23
C ALA A 678 3.88 -5.30 -29.75
N ILE A 679 4.09 -6.43 -30.43
CA ILE A 679 3.86 -6.57 -31.88
C ILE A 679 2.37 -6.37 -32.21
N ALA A 680 1.47 -6.82 -31.33
CA ALA A 680 0.04 -6.59 -31.51
C ALA A 680 -0.28 -5.08 -31.52
N LEU A 681 0.29 -4.29 -30.61
CA LEU A 681 0.13 -2.84 -30.57
C LEU A 681 0.68 -2.14 -31.81
N GLU A 682 1.85 -2.56 -32.32
CA GLU A 682 2.39 -2.01 -33.57
C GLU A 682 1.45 -2.22 -34.76
N ARG A 683 0.75 -3.37 -34.81
CA ARG A 683 -0.23 -3.65 -35.86
C ARG A 683 -1.53 -2.87 -35.69
N LEU A 684 -1.98 -2.70 -34.45
CA LEU A 684 -3.17 -1.89 -34.13
C LEU A 684 -3.02 -0.42 -34.55
N GLN A 685 -1.80 0.10 -34.62
CA GLN A 685 -1.53 1.45 -35.14
C GLN A 685 -1.68 1.55 -36.67
N GLN A 686 -1.53 0.43 -37.39
CA GLN A 686 -1.64 0.39 -38.84
C GLN A 686 -3.08 0.16 -39.29
N ASP A 687 -3.74 -0.83 -38.69
CA ASP A 687 -5.10 -1.26 -39.02
C ASP A 687 -5.83 -1.79 -37.78
N LEU A 688 -7.08 -1.35 -37.59
CA LEU A 688 -7.91 -1.78 -36.46
C LEU A 688 -8.65 -3.10 -36.77
N PRO A 689 -8.53 -4.14 -35.92
CA PRO A 689 -9.31 -5.37 -36.04
C PRO A 689 -10.72 -5.21 -35.47
N ASP A 690 -11.62 -6.11 -35.86
CA ASP A 690 -12.98 -6.21 -35.31
C ASP A 690 -13.03 -7.01 -33.99
N LEU A 691 -12.00 -7.81 -33.68
CA LEU A 691 -11.84 -8.58 -32.45
C LEU A 691 -10.38 -8.91 -32.18
N VAL A 692 -9.97 -8.89 -30.90
CA VAL A 692 -8.66 -9.36 -30.44
C VAL A 692 -8.84 -10.65 -29.65
N LEU A 693 -8.14 -11.71 -30.05
CA LEU A 693 -8.05 -12.99 -29.35
C LEU A 693 -6.62 -13.12 -28.84
N THR A 694 -6.39 -13.09 -27.52
CA THR A 694 -5.04 -13.01 -26.96
C THR A 694 -4.79 -14.02 -25.85
N ASP A 695 -3.62 -14.65 -25.84
CA ASP A 695 -3.16 -15.44 -24.71
C ASP A 695 -2.85 -14.53 -23.51
N VAL A 696 -3.07 -15.05 -22.31
CA VAL A 696 -2.82 -14.31 -21.07
C VAL A 696 -1.34 -14.24 -20.76
N MET A 697 -0.60 -15.34 -20.91
CA MET A 697 0.81 -15.44 -20.50
C MET A 697 1.72 -15.36 -21.72
N MET A 698 2.27 -14.18 -22.01
CA MET A 698 3.18 -13.96 -23.13
C MET A 698 4.39 -13.14 -22.68
N PRO A 699 5.57 -13.31 -23.32
CA PRO A 699 6.76 -12.52 -23.01
C PRO A 699 6.60 -11.05 -23.43
N GLU A 700 7.41 -10.18 -22.81
CA GLU A 700 7.46 -8.71 -23.03
C GLU A 700 6.20 -7.95 -22.60
N MET A 701 5.05 -8.30 -23.17
CA MET A 701 3.74 -7.74 -22.85
C MET A 701 2.70 -8.85 -22.77
N ASP A 702 2.13 -9.02 -21.57
CA ASP A 702 1.10 -10.02 -21.30
C ASP A 702 -0.29 -9.59 -21.80
N GLY A 703 -1.25 -10.52 -21.83
CA GLY A 703 -2.60 -10.25 -22.35
C GLY A 703 -3.39 -9.23 -21.52
N PHE A 704 -3.09 -9.09 -20.23
CA PHE A 704 -3.73 -8.10 -19.36
C PHE A 704 -3.19 -6.70 -19.61
N GLN A 705 -1.88 -6.57 -19.79
CA GLN A 705 -1.23 -5.32 -20.17
C GLN A 705 -1.73 -4.84 -21.54
N LEU A 706 -1.83 -5.75 -22.52
CA LEU A 706 -2.42 -5.44 -23.83
C LEU A 706 -3.85 -4.94 -23.69
N LEU A 707 -4.70 -5.64 -22.91
CA LEU A 707 -6.08 -5.23 -22.65
C LEU A 707 -6.14 -3.83 -22.00
N GLN A 708 -5.29 -3.55 -21.02
CA GLN A 708 -5.27 -2.26 -20.33
C GLN A 708 -4.91 -1.11 -21.28
N VAL A 709 -3.95 -1.34 -22.18
CA VAL A 709 -3.59 -0.36 -23.23
C VAL A 709 -4.76 -0.14 -24.18
N LEU A 710 -5.40 -1.21 -24.67
CA LEU A 710 -6.58 -1.13 -25.54
C LEU A 710 -7.74 -0.36 -24.88
N ARG A 711 -7.98 -0.56 -23.59
CA ARG A 711 -9.05 0.16 -22.86
C ARG A 711 -8.71 1.62 -22.55
N SER A 712 -7.44 2.01 -22.60
CA SER A 712 -7.00 3.39 -22.35
C SER A 712 -7.10 4.32 -23.57
N ASP A 713 -7.19 3.76 -24.78
CA ASP A 713 -7.26 4.53 -26.02
C ASP A 713 -8.70 4.60 -26.57
N PRO A 714 -9.27 5.81 -26.78
CA PRO A 714 -10.62 6.00 -27.29
C PRO A 714 -10.91 5.29 -28.63
N LEU A 715 -9.89 5.05 -29.46
CA LEU A 715 -10.03 4.38 -30.75
C LEU A 715 -10.12 2.85 -30.64
N THR A 716 -9.54 2.27 -29.58
CA THR A 716 -9.44 0.80 -29.41
C THR A 716 -10.28 0.26 -28.25
N GLN A 717 -10.75 1.13 -27.35
CA GLN A 717 -11.52 0.74 -26.16
C GLN A 717 -12.78 -0.09 -26.45
N SER A 718 -13.38 0.07 -27.64
CA SER A 718 -14.61 -0.60 -28.06
C SER A 718 -14.40 -1.94 -28.77
N ILE A 719 -13.14 -2.30 -29.07
CA ILE A 719 -12.80 -3.55 -29.74
C ILE A 719 -13.02 -4.71 -28.75
N PRO A 720 -13.79 -5.75 -29.12
CA PRO A 720 -14.00 -6.89 -28.24
C PRO A 720 -12.70 -7.67 -28.04
N VAL A 721 -12.40 -8.03 -26.79
CA VAL A 721 -11.20 -8.81 -26.41
C VAL A 721 -11.60 -10.13 -25.76
N ILE A 722 -11.10 -11.24 -26.30
CA ILE A 722 -11.23 -12.58 -25.73
C ILE A 722 -9.86 -13.04 -25.21
N LEU A 723 -9.79 -13.36 -23.92
CA LEU A 723 -8.57 -13.89 -23.29
C LEU A 723 -8.53 -15.42 -23.34
N LEU A 724 -7.45 -15.99 -23.88
CA LEU A 724 -7.14 -17.41 -23.78
C LEU A 724 -6.26 -17.65 -22.54
N SER A 725 -6.59 -18.63 -21.70
CA SER A 725 -5.76 -18.92 -20.52
C SER A 725 -5.63 -20.38 -20.20
N ALA A 726 -4.46 -20.78 -19.70
CA ALA A 726 -4.25 -22.09 -19.11
C ALA A 726 -4.59 -22.14 -17.60
N ARG A 727 -5.14 -21.09 -16.97
CA ARG A 727 -5.61 -21.16 -15.58
C ARG A 727 -7.09 -21.53 -15.54
N ALA A 728 -7.41 -22.59 -14.80
CA ALA A 728 -8.80 -22.95 -14.48
C ALA A 728 -9.14 -22.37 -13.12
N GLY A 729 -10.34 -21.82 -12.98
CA GLY A 729 -10.86 -21.30 -11.71
C GLY A 729 -11.52 -19.93 -11.86
N GLU A 730 -12.59 -19.75 -11.11
CA GLU A 730 -13.49 -18.60 -11.16
C GLU A 730 -12.79 -17.26 -10.88
N VAL A 731 -11.82 -17.24 -9.96
CA VAL A 731 -11.06 -16.02 -9.60
C VAL A 731 -10.29 -15.45 -10.79
N ALA A 732 -9.72 -16.32 -11.64
CA ALA A 732 -8.96 -15.89 -12.82
C ALA A 732 -9.88 -15.35 -13.94
N THR A 733 -11.05 -15.96 -14.11
CA THR A 733 -12.08 -15.49 -15.05
C THR A 733 -12.69 -14.16 -14.60
N ILE A 734 -12.98 -14.02 -13.30
CA ILE A 734 -13.45 -12.75 -12.71
C ILE A 734 -12.40 -11.65 -12.89
N ALA A 735 -11.12 -11.93 -12.62
CA ALA A 735 -10.05 -10.95 -12.83
C ALA A 735 -9.93 -10.52 -14.32
N GLY A 736 -10.10 -11.47 -15.25
CA GLY A 736 -10.17 -11.22 -16.70
C GLY A 736 -11.29 -10.26 -17.09
N LEU A 737 -12.51 -10.55 -16.66
CA LEU A 737 -13.69 -9.74 -16.97
C LEU A 737 -13.67 -8.39 -16.25
N ALA A 738 -13.22 -8.35 -14.99
CA ALA A 738 -13.06 -7.12 -14.21
C ALA A 738 -12.00 -6.17 -14.80
N ALA A 739 -10.96 -6.73 -15.43
CA ALA A 739 -9.96 -5.96 -16.18
C ALA A 739 -10.50 -5.38 -17.50
N GLY A 740 -11.74 -5.74 -17.89
CA GLY A 740 -12.44 -5.20 -19.05
C GLY A 740 -12.42 -6.10 -20.28
N ALA A 741 -12.09 -7.39 -20.18
CA ALA A 741 -12.24 -8.33 -21.29
C ALA A 741 -13.73 -8.62 -21.56
N ASP A 742 -14.09 -8.87 -22.82
CA ASP A 742 -15.47 -9.18 -23.21
C ASP A 742 -15.79 -10.68 -23.06
N ASP A 743 -14.79 -11.55 -23.14
CA ASP A 743 -14.93 -12.99 -22.86
C ASP A 743 -13.60 -13.63 -22.41
N TYR A 744 -13.68 -14.86 -21.90
CA TYR A 744 -12.55 -15.62 -21.38
C TYR A 744 -12.68 -17.11 -21.73
N LEU A 745 -11.66 -17.71 -22.32
CA LEU A 745 -11.66 -19.12 -22.77
C LEU A 745 -10.49 -19.90 -22.18
N ILE A 746 -10.79 -21.04 -21.56
CA ILE A 746 -9.81 -21.87 -20.85
C ILE A 746 -9.24 -22.95 -21.78
N LYS A 747 -7.91 -23.09 -21.81
CA LYS A 747 -7.17 -24.16 -22.49
C LYS A 747 -7.19 -25.46 -21.64
N PRO A 748 -7.47 -26.65 -22.20
CA PRO A 748 -7.80 -26.91 -23.61
C PRO A 748 -9.27 -26.64 -23.94
N PHE A 749 -9.50 -26.02 -25.10
CA PHE A 749 -10.82 -25.70 -25.66
C PHE A 749 -11.11 -26.53 -26.91
N SER A 750 -12.39 -26.62 -27.27
CA SER A 750 -12.80 -27.23 -28.55
C SER A 750 -12.91 -26.20 -29.67
N ALA A 751 -12.70 -26.62 -30.91
CA ALA A 751 -12.85 -25.77 -32.09
C ALA A 751 -14.24 -25.11 -32.16
N ARG A 752 -15.30 -25.88 -31.88
CA ARG A 752 -16.70 -25.40 -31.89
C ARG A 752 -16.95 -24.32 -30.84
N GLU A 753 -16.39 -24.48 -29.65
CA GLU A 753 -16.53 -23.52 -28.56
C GLU A 753 -15.86 -22.18 -28.91
N LEU A 754 -14.63 -22.21 -29.42
CA LEU A 754 -13.91 -21.01 -29.82
C LEU A 754 -14.66 -20.24 -30.92
N ILE A 755 -15.13 -20.94 -31.96
CA ILE A 755 -15.88 -20.33 -33.06
C ILE A 755 -17.16 -19.65 -32.55
N ALA A 756 -17.92 -20.32 -31.68
CA ALA A 756 -19.17 -19.76 -31.14
C ALA A 756 -18.93 -18.49 -30.30
N ARG A 757 -17.85 -18.47 -29.51
CA ARG A 757 -17.45 -17.30 -28.69
C ARG A 757 -17.08 -16.11 -29.56
N VAL A 758 -16.22 -16.32 -30.56
CA VAL A 758 -15.82 -15.29 -31.52
C VAL A 758 -17.03 -14.72 -32.27
N GLU A 759 -17.91 -15.58 -32.76
CA GLU A 759 -19.10 -15.16 -33.50
C GLU A 759 -20.03 -14.29 -32.64
N THR A 760 -20.26 -14.69 -31.39
CA THR A 760 -21.11 -13.95 -30.44
C THR A 760 -20.56 -12.55 -30.17
N GLN A 761 -19.25 -12.42 -29.93
CA GLN A 761 -18.64 -11.13 -29.61
C GLN A 761 -18.61 -10.18 -30.81
N LEU A 762 -18.37 -10.70 -32.03
CA LEU A 762 -18.47 -9.91 -33.26
C LEU A 762 -19.90 -9.39 -33.50
N GLN A 763 -20.92 -10.20 -33.22
CA GLN A 763 -22.32 -9.77 -33.33
C GLN A 763 -22.66 -8.66 -32.31
N MET A 764 -22.25 -8.83 -31.06
CA MET A 764 -22.49 -7.84 -29.99
C MET A 764 -21.79 -6.51 -30.27
N SER A 765 -20.56 -6.54 -30.80
CA SER A 765 -19.82 -5.33 -31.19
C SER A 765 -20.57 -4.52 -32.26
N ARG A 766 -21.10 -5.18 -33.30
CA ARG A 766 -21.87 -4.51 -34.37
C ARG A 766 -23.13 -3.83 -33.83
N LEU A 767 -23.87 -4.49 -32.94
CA LEU A 767 -25.07 -3.91 -32.32
C LEU A 767 -24.76 -2.64 -31.51
N ARG A 768 -23.65 -2.65 -30.74
CA ARG A 768 -23.20 -1.46 -29.97
C ARG A 768 -22.84 -0.29 -30.88
N GLN A 769 -22.20 -0.55 -32.02
CA GLN A 769 -21.82 0.49 -32.99
C GLN A 769 -23.06 1.14 -33.63
N GLU A 770 -24.08 0.36 -33.98
CA GLU A 770 -25.33 0.86 -34.55
C GLU A 770 -26.12 1.76 -33.57
N GLU A 771 -26.17 1.39 -32.29
CA GLU A 771 -26.88 2.16 -31.26
C GLU A 771 -26.21 3.52 -30.99
N SER A 772 -24.88 3.55 -30.91
CA SER A 772 -24.10 4.78 -30.76
C SER A 772 -24.36 5.78 -31.90
N ALA A 773 -24.39 5.29 -33.14
CA ALA A 773 -24.68 6.11 -34.33
C ALA A 773 -26.11 6.70 -34.29
N ASN A 774 -27.09 5.94 -33.79
CA ASN A 774 -28.48 6.40 -33.66
C ASN A 774 -28.67 7.44 -32.55
N ARG A 775 -27.96 7.29 -31.43
CA ARG A 775 -27.99 8.28 -30.33
C ARG A 775 -27.42 9.62 -30.79
N PHE A 776 -26.28 9.60 -31.47
CA PHE A 776 -25.67 10.79 -32.08
C PHE A 776 -26.63 11.52 -33.03
N LYS A 777 -27.31 10.77 -33.92
CA LYS A 777 -28.28 11.35 -34.87
C LYS A 777 -29.42 12.09 -34.17
N THR A 778 -29.88 11.57 -33.03
CA THR A 778 -31.00 12.14 -32.28
C THR A 778 -30.59 13.42 -31.53
N GLU A 779 -29.44 13.41 -30.89
CA GLU A 779 -28.88 14.57 -30.17
C GLU A 779 -28.51 15.72 -31.13
N PHE A 780 -27.91 15.38 -32.28
CA PHE A 780 -27.61 16.34 -33.36
C PHE A 780 -28.87 17.07 -33.85
N LEU A 781 -29.97 16.33 -34.09
CA LEU A 781 -31.21 16.92 -34.60
C LEU A 781 -31.87 17.87 -33.60
N LEU A 782 -31.81 17.57 -32.31
CA LEU A 782 -32.41 18.40 -31.25
C LEU A 782 -31.68 19.74 -31.11
N THR A 783 -30.35 19.72 -31.03
CA THR A 783 -29.53 20.93 -30.84
C THR A 783 -29.58 21.86 -32.05
N VAL A 784 -29.50 21.31 -33.27
CA VAL A 784 -29.58 22.09 -34.52
C VAL A 784 -30.92 22.79 -34.66
N THR A 785 -32.01 22.11 -34.28
CA THR A 785 -33.36 22.68 -34.39
C THR A 785 -33.53 23.88 -33.46
N HIS A 786 -33.10 23.77 -32.21
CA HIS A 786 -33.23 24.85 -31.22
C HIS A 786 -32.42 26.10 -31.60
N GLU A 787 -31.18 25.90 -32.05
CA GLU A 787 -30.22 26.97 -32.32
C GLU A 787 -30.47 27.71 -33.64
N LEU A 788 -31.08 27.04 -34.63
CA LEU A 788 -31.57 27.72 -35.83
C LEU A 788 -32.89 28.48 -35.55
N GLN A 789 -33.77 27.98 -34.69
CA GLN A 789 -35.07 28.63 -34.46
C GLN A 789 -34.96 29.98 -33.75
N ALA A 790 -34.08 30.14 -32.76
CA ALA A 790 -33.98 31.36 -31.95
C ALA A 790 -33.63 32.65 -32.74
N PRO A 791 -32.56 32.70 -33.55
CA PRO A 791 -32.26 33.89 -34.36
C PRO A 791 -33.31 34.11 -35.45
N LEU A 792 -33.88 33.04 -36.03
CA LEU A 792 -34.93 33.15 -37.04
C LEU A 792 -36.21 33.79 -36.47
N ALA A 793 -36.61 33.40 -35.26
CA ALA A 793 -37.74 33.99 -34.54
C ALA A 793 -37.53 35.48 -34.27
N THR A 794 -36.30 35.89 -33.93
CA THR A 794 -35.95 37.29 -33.67
C THR A 794 -35.99 38.13 -34.95
N ILE A 795 -35.47 37.61 -36.07
CA ILE A 795 -35.54 38.25 -37.39
C ILE A 795 -37.00 38.46 -37.79
N LEU A 796 -37.81 37.40 -37.73
CA LEU A 796 -39.22 37.46 -38.11
C LEU A 796 -40.04 38.35 -37.17
N GLY A 797 -39.72 38.37 -35.88
CA GLY A 797 -40.36 39.23 -34.89
C GLY A 797 -40.16 40.72 -35.19
N TRP A 798 -38.91 41.16 -35.34
CA TRP A 798 -38.62 42.55 -35.69
C TRP A 798 -39.12 42.94 -37.08
N ALA A 799 -39.00 42.05 -38.07
CA ALA A 799 -39.51 42.30 -39.42
C ALA A 799 -41.04 42.53 -39.44
N ARG A 800 -41.81 41.71 -38.70
CA ARG A 800 -43.26 41.89 -38.55
C ARG A 800 -43.62 43.16 -37.78
N LEU A 801 -42.89 43.48 -36.72
CA LEU A 801 -43.12 44.70 -35.94
C LEU A 801 -42.89 45.97 -36.79
N LEU A 802 -41.79 46.02 -37.55
CA LEU A 802 -41.47 47.12 -38.47
C LEU A 802 -42.52 47.29 -39.59
N GLN A 803 -43.17 46.20 -40.01
CA GLN A 803 -44.27 46.25 -40.98
C GLN A 803 -45.60 46.72 -40.35
N ALA A 804 -45.85 46.39 -39.08
CA ALA A 804 -47.13 46.63 -38.42
C ALA A 804 -47.26 48.04 -37.80
N LYS A 805 -46.14 48.71 -37.47
CA LYS A 805 -46.17 50.00 -36.78
C LYS A 805 -44.98 50.87 -37.17
N SER A 806 -45.18 52.19 -37.29
CA SER A 806 -44.05 53.11 -37.39
C SER A 806 -43.40 53.30 -36.02
N PHE A 807 -42.09 53.16 -35.97
CA PHE A 807 -41.30 53.43 -34.78
C PHE A 807 -40.56 54.76 -34.94
N ASN A 808 -40.04 55.29 -33.83
CA ASN A 808 -39.10 56.40 -33.91
C ASN A 808 -37.80 55.96 -34.64
N PRO A 809 -37.00 56.89 -35.15
CA PRO A 809 -35.78 56.58 -35.91
C PRO A 809 -34.80 55.68 -35.14
N ASP A 810 -34.67 55.89 -33.84
CA ASP A 810 -33.73 55.14 -33.00
C ASP A 810 -34.14 53.67 -32.85
N THR A 811 -35.42 53.39 -32.58
CA THR A 811 -35.93 52.01 -32.44
C THR A 811 -35.95 51.29 -33.78
N THR A 812 -36.20 52.01 -34.88
CA THR A 812 -36.10 51.45 -36.24
C THR A 812 -34.67 51.00 -36.55
N THR A 813 -33.68 51.84 -36.19
CA THR A 813 -32.25 51.53 -36.36
C THR A 813 -31.84 50.33 -35.50
N GLN A 814 -32.29 50.27 -34.25
CA GLN A 814 -32.05 49.11 -33.37
C GLN A 814 -32.69 47.83 -33.90
N ALA A 815 -33.91 47.89 -34.41
CA ALA A 815 -34.61 46.74 -34.99
C ALA A 815 -33.91 46.21 -36.25
N LEU A 816 -33.48 47.10 -37.15
CA LEU A 816 -32.70 46.73 -38.34
C LEU A 816 -31.35 46.11 -37.96
N ALA A 817 -30.64 46.70 -36.98
CA ALA A 817 -29.39 46.15 -36.47
C ALA A 817 -29.58 44.77 -35.80
N ALA A 818 -30.72 44.55 -35.13
CA ALA A 818 -31.06 43.25 -34.54
C ALA A 818 -31.35 42.20 -35.62
N ILE A 819 -32.06 42.56 -36.70
CA ILE A 819 -32.31 41.68 -37.85
C ILE A 819 -30.99 41.31 -38.54
N GLU A 820 -30.16 42.29 -38.87
CA GLU A 820 -28.88 42.08 -39.57
C GLU A 820 -27.94 41.19 -38.75
N ARG A 821 -27.84 41.45 -37.43
CA ARG A 821 -27.05 40.63 -36.51
C ARG A 821 -27.52 39.18 -36.48
N ASN A 822 -28.82 38.94 -36.31
CA ASN A 822 -29.36 37.59 -36.24
C ASN A 822 -29.29 36.86 -37.59
N ALA A 823 -29.41 37.57 -38.71
CA ALA A 823 -29.22 37.00 -40.06
C ALA A 823 -27.77 36.58 -40.30
N THR A 824 -26.81 37.37 -39.81
CA THR A 824 -25.38 37.06 -39.85
C THR A 824 -25.06 35.84 -38.97
N ILE A 825 -25.65 35.76 -37.77
CA ILE A 825 -25.55 34.58 -36.90
C ILE A 825 -26.08 33.34 -37.62
N GLN A 826 -27.28 33.43 -38.23
CA GLN A 826 -27.88 32.34 -39.01
C GLN A 826 -26.98 31.83 -40.14
N ALA A 827 -26.41 32.73 -40.94
CA ALA A 827 -25.51 32.35 -42.02
C ALA A 827 -24.25 31.63 -41.51
N LYS A 828 -23.70 32.06 -40.37
CA LYS A 828 -22.57 31.39 -39.71
C LYS A 828 -22.95 29.98 -39.24
N LEU A 829 -24.09 29.82 -38.56
CA LEU A 829 -24.57 28.52 -38.07
C LEU A 829 -24.75 27.50 -39.21
N VAL A 830 -25.36 27.91 -40.32
CA VAL A 830 -25.53 27.03 -41.49
C VAL A 830 -24.18 26.58 -42.06
N LYS A 831 -23.20 27.49 -42.14
CA LYS A 831 -21.86 27.16 -42.61
C LYS A 831 -21.15 26.18 -41.68
N ASP A 832 -21.21 26.40 -40.37
CA ASP A 832 -20.59 25.53 -39.37
C ASP A 832 -21.22 24.11 -39.38
N LEU A 833 -22.53 24.01 -39.63
CA LEU A 833 -23.21 22.71 -39.76
C LEU A 833 -22.82 21.96 -41.04
N LEU A 834 -22.63 22.66 -42.15
CA LEU A 834 -22.12 22.07 -43.39
C LEU A 834 -20.67 21.59 -43.23
N ASP A 835 -19.85 22.33 -42.51
CA ASP A 835 -18.49 21.92 -42.17
C ASP A 835 -18.49 20.66 -41.28
N ILE A 836 -19.37 20.56 -40.27
CA ILE A 836 -19.53 19.32 -39.47
C ILE A 836 -20.04 18.15 -40.31
N SER A 837 -21.04 18.37 -41.16
CA SER A 837 -21.57 17.32 -42.04
C SER A 837 -20.49 16.77 -42.98
N SER A 838 -19.65 17.65 -43.51
CA SER A 838 -18.51 17.30 -44.35
C SER A 838 -17.40 16.57 -43.58
N LEU A 839 -17.19 16.95 -42.31
CA LEU A 839 -16.27 16.31 -41.37
C LEU A 839 -16.72 14.87 -41.07
N LEU A 840 -17.99 14.69 -40.68
CA LEU A 840 -18.55 13.38 -40.34
C LEU A 840 -18.62 12.42 -41.52
N SER A 841 -18.83 12.94 -42.72
CA SER A 841 -18.84 12.13 -43.94
C SER A 841 -17.45 11.83 -44.50
N GLY A 842 -16.38 12.30 -43.86
CA GLY A 842 -14.98 12.09 -44.30
C GLY A 842 -14.65 12.76 -45.64
N ASN A 843 -15.52 13.64 -46.14
CA ASN A 843 -15.40 14.24 -47.48
C ASN A 843 -14.62 15.55 -47.49
N LEU A 844 -14.18 16.04 -46.33
CA LEU A 844 -13.41 17.26 -46.20
C LEU A 844 -11.96 17.03 -46.65
N ARG A 845 -11.59 17.54 -47.84
CA ARG A 845 -10.22 17.50 -48.37
C ARG A 845 -9.58 18.88 -48.31
N LEU A 846 -8.37 18.98 -47.77
CA LEU A 846 -7.59 20.21 -47.76
C LEU A 846 -7.09 20.56 -49.16
N LYS A 847 -7.12 21.85 -49.51
CA LYS A 847 -6.52 22.39 -50.73
C LYS A 847 -5.24 23.12 -50.37
N ALA A 848 -4.16 22.36 -50.22
CA ALA A 848 -2.88 22.93 -49.84
C ALA A 848 -2.30 23.82 -50.96
N GLN A 849 -1.99 25.07 -50.62
CA GLN A 849 -1.37 26.07 -51.50
C GLN A 849 -0.29 26.83 -50.71
N LEU A 850 0.65 27.45 -51.40
CA LEU A 850 1.71 28.22 -50.76
C LEU A 850 1.14 29.56 -50.25
N PHE A 851 1.08 29.74 -48.92
CA PHE A 851 0.61 30.96 -48.26
C PHE A 851 1.64 31.49 -47.27
N ASP A 852 1.81 32.81 -47.20
CA ASP A 852 2.58 33.44 -46.14
C ASP A 852 1.76 33.51 -44.84
N LEU A 853 2.17 32.74 -43.83
CA LEU A 853 1.48 32.64 -42.55
C LEU A 853 1.48 33.96 -41.77
N VAL A 854 2.54 34.77 -41.87
CA VAL A 854 2.62 36.07 -41.19
C VAL A 854 1.54 36.99 -41.76
N ALA A 855 1.45 37.09 -43.08
CA ALA A 855 0.42 37.87 -43.75
C ALA A 855 -0.99 37.33 -43.48
N LEU A 856 -1.17 36.00 -43.44
CA LEU A 856 -2.46 35.37 -43.16
C LEU A 856 -2.97 35.71 -41.75
N VAL A 857 -2.11 35.61 -40.74
CA VAL A 857 -2.45 35.94 -39.35
C VAL A 857 -2.73 37.44 -39.20
N GLN A 858 -1.90 38.31 -39.76
CA GLN A 858 -2.12 39.76 -39.74
C GLN A 858 -3.46 40.14 -40.39
N ASN A 859 -3.79 39.55 -41.54
CA ASN A 859 -5.07 39.76 -42.21
C ASN A 859 -6.27 39.25 -41.40
N ALA A 860 -6.10 38.17 -40.64
CA ALA A 860 -7.14 37.68 -39.73
C ALA A 860 -7.35 38.66 -38.56
N MET A 861 -6.26 39.12 -37.92
CA MET A 861 -6.32 40.09 -36.82
C MET A 861 -6.93 41.43 -37.23
N ALA A 862 -6.62 41.92 -38.43
CA ALA A 862 -7.13 43.20 -38.94
C ALA A 862 -8.67 43.26 -38.96
N LYS A 863 -9.34 42.11 -39.17
CA LYS A 863 -10.81 42.02 -39.13
C LYS A 863 -11.40 42.21 -37.74
N PHE A 864 -10.63 41.87 -36.71
CA PHE A 864 -11.08 41.92 -35.32
C PHE A 864 -10.68 43.20 -34.59
N ARG A 865 -9.77 44.01 -35.15
CA ARG A 865 -9.34 45.29 -34.55
C ARG A 865 -10.52 46.25 -34.26
N PRO A 866 -11.49 46.48 -35.18
CA PRO A 866 -12.64 47.33 -34.88
C PRO A 866 -13.54 46.78 -33.76
N LEU A 867 -13.63 45.45 -33.65
CA LEU A 867 -14.42 44.78 -32.61
C LEU A 867 -13.74 44.89 -31.23
N ALA A 868 -12.42 44.74 -31.19
CA ALA A 868 -11.62 44.90 -29.98
C ALA A 868 -11.69 46.35 -29.46
N GLU A 869 -11.51 47.33 -30.34
CA GLU A 869 -11.63 48.77 -30.03
C GLU A 869 -13.03 49.11 -29.49
N ALA A 870 -14.09 48.61 -30.13
CA ALA A 870 -15.46 48.84 -29.67
C ALA A 870 -15.76 48.21 -28.29
N LYS A 871 -15.05 47.13 -27.91
CA LYS A 871 -15.15 46.50 -26.59
C LYS A 871 -14.16 47.05 -25.56
N GLY A 872 -13.25 47.95 -25.95
CA GLY A 872 -12.18 48.43 -25.09
C GLY A 872 -11.17 47.35 -24.71
N ILE A 873 -10.91 46.39 -25.59
CA ILE A 873 -9.91 45.32 -25.41
C ILE A 873 -8.66 45.69 -26.20
N ASP A 874 -7.48 45.57 -25.57
CA ASP A 874 -6.20 45.76 -26.26
C ASP A 874 -5.87 44.53 -27.10
N LEU A 875 -5.91 44.67 -28.43
CA LEU A 875 -5.45 43.64 -29.36
C LEU A 875 -4.00 43.94 -29.74
N ALA A 876 -3.06 43.25 -29.10
CA ALA A 876 -1.63 43.47 -29.30
C ALA A 876 -1.23 43.21 -30.77
N GLU A 877 -0.16 43.85 -31.23
CA GLU A 877 0.42 43.56 -32.54
C GLU A 877 0.95 42.11 -32.59
N LEU A 878 0.97 41.53 -33.80
CA LEU A 878 1.49 40.17 -34.00
C LEU A 878 2.96 40.10 -33.54
N SER A 879 3.22 39.32 -32.50
CA SER A 879 4.57 38.98 -32.10
C SER A 879 5.08 37.85 -33.00
N THR A 880 6.17 38.06 -33.71
CA THR A 880 6.76 37.05 -34.60
C THR A 880 8.29 37.11 -34.59
N ASN A 881 8.94 35.94 -34.64
CA ASN A 881 10.38 35.82 -34.80
C ASN A 881 10.84 35.76 -36.28
N VAL A 882 9.88 35.81 -37.22
CA VAL A 882 10.10 35.74 -38.68
C VAL A 882 9.33 36.83 -39.43
N ALA A 883 9.95 37.40 -40.48
CA ALA A 883 9.35 38.49 -41.27
C ALA A 883 8.35 38.01 -42.34
N SER A 884 8.51 36.80 -42.86
CA SER A 884 7.62 36.14 -43.82
C SER A 884 7.80 34.63 -43.67
N PHE A 885 6.71 33.88 -43.79
CA PHE A 885 6.73 32.44 -43.60
C PHE A 885 5.83 31.72 -44.62
N PRO A 886 6.35 31.41 -45.83
CA PRO A 886 5.59 30.66 -46.82
C PRO A 886 5.46 29.18 -46.42
N ALA A 887 4.23 28.69 -46.32
CA ALA A 887 3.91 27.30 -45.98
C ALA A 887 2.87 26.70 -46.93
N LEU A 888 2.97 25.40 -47.22
CA LEU A 888 2.00 24.68 -48.04
C LEU A 888 0.81 24.24 -47.18
N ILE A 889 -0.25 25.04 -47.18
CA ILE A 889 -1.41 24.88 -46.28
C ILE A 889 -2.71 25.24 -46.98
N ASP A 890 -3.85 24.82 -46.44
CA ASP A 890 -5.13 25.37 -46.85
C ASP A 890 -5.37 26.69 -46.10
N GLY A 891 -5.00 27.81 -46.75
CA GLY A 891 -5.09 29.15 -46.16
C GLY A 891 -6.51 29.55 -45.75
N ASP A 892 -7.54 28.99 -46.37
CA ASP A 892 -8.93 29.27 -46.01
C ASP A 892 -9.33 28.56 -44.72
N ARG A 893 -8.92 27.30 -44.57
CA ARG A 893 -9.16 26.50 -43.37
C ARG A 893 -8.31 26.96 -42.19
N LEU A 894 -7.03 27.30 -42.40
CA LEU A 894 -6.22 27.85 -41.31
C LEU A 894 -6.74 29.22 -40.84
N ARG A 895 -7.20 30.07 -41.76
CA ARG A 895 -7.84 31.32 -41.39
C ARG A 895 -9.12 31.10 -40.59
N GLN A 896 -9.88 30.03 -40.85
CA GLN A 896 -11.03 29.64 -40.05
C GLN A 896 -10.63 29.23 -38.62
N VAL A 897 -9.55 28.46 -38.46
CA VAL A 897 -8.98 28.13 -37.14
C VAL A 897 -8.65 29.40 -36.36
N ILE A 898 -7.86 30.32 -36.94
CA ILE A 898 -7.45 31.57 -36.30
C ILE A 898 -8.67 32.44 -35.96
N THR A 899 -9.64 32.52 -36.87
CA THR A 899 -10.89 33.28 -36.65
C THR A 899 -11.66 32.70 -35.47
N ASN A 900 -11.77 31.38 -35.34
CA ASN A 900 -12.48 30.74 -34.22
C ASN A 900 -11.78 30.97 -32.87
N LEU A 901 -10.44 30.95 -32.86
CA LEU A 901 -9.67 31.23 -31.65
C LEU A 901 -9.77 32.71 -31.22
N LEU A 902 -9.63 33.65 -32.16
CA LEU A 902 -9.75 35.09 -31.89
C LEU A 902 -11.18 35.49 -31.49
N ASP A 903 -12.20 34.93 -32.13
CA ASP A 903 -13.61 35.18 -31.78
C ASP A 903 -13.88 34.73 -30.34
N ASN A 904 -13.35 33.58 -29.91
CA ASN A 904 -13.44 33.11 -28.53
C ASN A 904 -12.67 34.03 -27.56
N ALA A 905 -11.41 34.33 -27.85
CA ALA A 905 -10.58 35.21 -27.02
C ALA A 905 -11.27 36.57 -26.76
N LEU A 906 -11.77 37.22 -27.81
CA LEU A 906 -12.47 38.51 -27.71
C LEU A 906 -13.88 38.40 -27.11
N LYS A 907 -14.53 37.25 -27.20
CA LYS A 907 -15.84 37.02 -26.59
C LYS A 907 -15.73 36.97 -25.06
N PHE A 908 -14.69 36.32 -24.55
CA PHE A 908 -14.52 36.00 -23.14
C PHE A 908 -13.55 36.92 -22.39
N THR A 909 -12.94 37.88 -23.08
CA THR A 909 -12.14 38.96 -22.47
C THR A 909 -13.03 40.16 -22.13
N PRO A 910 -13.04 40.64 -20.87
CA PRO A 910 -13.77 41.85 -20.48
C PRO A 910 -13.08 43.14 -20.96
N ALA A 911 -13.78 44.28 -20.90
CA ALA A 911 -13.21 45.59 -21.24
C ALA A 911 -12.01 45.92 -20.33
N GLY A 912 -10.92 46.43 -20.92
CA GLY A 912 -9.64 46.65 -20.26
C GLY A 912 -8.70 45.44 -20.24
N GLY A 913 -9.14 44.29 -20.75
CA GLY A 913 -8.29 43.11 -20.95
C GLY A 913 -7.45 43.17 -22.23
N GLN A 914 -6.59 42.18 -22.42
CA GLN A 914 -5.67 42.07 -23.56
C GLN A 914 -5.83 40.72 -24.27
N VAL A 915 -5.74 40.74 -25.60
CA VAL A 915 -5.59 39.55 -26.45
C VAL A 915 -4.32 39.69 -27.26
N ALA A 916 -3.44 38.70 -27.18
CA ALA A 916 -2.18 38.65 -27.91
C ALA A 916 -2.13 37.40 -28.80
N ILE A 917 -1.51 37.54 -29.96
CA ILE A 917 -1.20 36.40 -30.82
C ILE A 917 0.29 36.41 -31.16
N GLN A 918 0.88 35.23 -31.07
CA GLN A 918 2.30 35.02 -31.28
C GLN A 918 2.47 33.91 -32.32
N LEU A 919 3.34 34.16 -33.30
CA LEU A 919 3.72 33.20 -34.31
C LEU A 919 5.22 32.95 -34.21
N GLU A 920 5.61 31.71 -33.92
CA GLU A 920 7.00 31.32 -33.80
C GLU A 920 7.32 30.16 -34.73
N ARG A 921 8.46 30.27 -35.41
CA ARG A 921 9.09 29.10 -36.02
C ARG A 921 9.92 28.37 -34.96
N GLN A 922 9.64 27.07 -34.77
CA GLN A 922 10.41 26.17 -33.92
C GLN A 922 10.83 24.96 -34.76
N ASP A 923 12.12 24.90 -35.15
CA ASP A 923 12.69 23.85 -36.00
C ASP A 923 11.88 23.53 -37.28
N ALA A 924 11.21 22.37 -37.29
CA ALA A 924 10.40 21.82 -38.38
C ALA A 924 8.88 22.03 -38.19
N GLU A 925 8.48 22.90 -37.26
CA GLU A 925 7.08 23.22 -36.98
C GLU A 925 6.86 24.74 -36.88
N VAL A 926 5.62 25.17 -37.06
CA VAL A 926 5.18 26.52 -36.75
C VAL A 926 4.19 26.48 -35.59
N GLN A 927 4.44 27.31 -34.59
CA GLN A 927 3.59 27.45 -33.42
C GLN A 927 2.83 28.78 -33.49
N ILE A 928 1.50 28.70 -33.41
CA ILE A 928 0.60 29.85 -33.31
C ILE A 928 -0.03 29.81 -31.92
N THR A 929 0.23 30.83 -31.12
CA THR A 929 -0.28 30.95 -29.76
C THR A 929 -1.25 32.12 -29.67
N VAL A 930 -2.47 31.88 -29.23
CA VAL A 930 -3.48 32.92 -28.93
C VAL A 930 -3.67 32.96 -27.42
N THR A 931 -3.37 34.10 -26.80
CA THR A 931 -3.48 34.30 -25.35
C THR A 931 -4.45 35.43 -25.05
N ASP A 932 -5.36 35.19 -24.12
CA ASP A 932 -6.31 36.18 -23.62
C ASP A 932 -6.24 36.34 -22.11
N THR A 933 -6.58 37.53 -21.60
CA THR A 933 -6.70 37.82 -20.16
C THR A 933 -8.15 37.70 -19.67
N GLY A 934 -8.94 36.83 -20.28
CA GLY A 934 -10.36 36.67 -20.03
C GLY A 934 -10.69 35.83 -18.80
N ILE A 935 -11.93 35.34 -18.76
CA ILE A 935 -12.50 34.62 -17.59
C ILE A 935 -11.82 33.29 -17.27
N GLY A 936 -10.90 32.78 -18.10
CA GLY A 936 -10.26 31.48 -17.90
C GLY A 936 -11.23 30.29 -18.00
N ILE A 937 -10.71 29.07 -17.81
CA ILE A 937 -11.47 27.82 -17.94
C ILE A 937 -11.34 27.00 -16.67
N ARG A 938 -12.46 26.47 -16.17
CA ARG A 938 -12.47 25.57 -15.01
C ARG A 938 -11.68 24.28 -15.30
N PRO A 939 -10.86 23.79 -14.36
CA PRO A 939 -10.09 22.54 -14.54
C PRO A 939 -10.96 21.36 -14.95
N ASP A 940 -12.17 21.23 -14.39
CA ASP A 940 -13.10 20.12 -14.69
C ASP A 940 -13.67 20.17 -16.11
N PHE A 941 -13.66 21.35 -16.74
CA PHE A 941 -14.19 21.54 -18.11
C PHE A 941 -13.08 21.55 -19.17
N LEU A 942 -11.83 21.83 -18.78
CA LEU A 942 -10.70 21.93 -19.71
C LEU A 942 -10.48 20.66 -20.58
N PRO A 943 -10.65 19.42 -20.08
CA PRO A 943 -10.53 18.22 -20.91
C PRO A 943 -11.57 18.14 -22.04
N TYR A 944 -12.74 18.75 -21.84
CA TYR A 944 -13.90 18.66 -22.73
C TYR A 944 -14.06 19.90 -23.63
N ILE A 945 -13.11 20.85 -23.60
CA ILE A 945 -13.26 22.14 -24.31
C ILE A 945 -13.33 22.01 -25.84
N PHE A 946 -12.75 20.94 -26.39
CA PHE A 946 -12.79 20.63 -27.81
C PHE A 946 -13.93 19.69 -28.19
N ASP A 947 -14.75 19.25 -27.22
CA ASP A 947 -15.87 18.37 -27.48
C ASP A 947 -16.98 19.12 -28.20
N ARG A 948 -17.64 18.41 -29.12
CA ARG A 948 -18.70 18.98 -29.96
C ARG A 948 -19.92 19.27 -29.09
N PHE A 949 -20.61 20.37 -29.37
CA PHE A 949 -21.83 20.78 -28.66
C PHE A 949 -21.65 21.04 -27.17
N THR A 950 -20.41 21.13 -26.70
CA THR A 950 -20.09 21.28 -25.28
C THR A 950 -19.88 22.77 -24.97
N GLN A 951 -20.53 23.27 -23.91
CA GLN A 951 -20.47 24.67 -23.49
C GLN A 951 -20.29 24.76 -21.96
N ALA A 952 -19.51 25.74 -21.51
CA ALA A 952 -19.42 26.07 -20.08
C ALA A 952 -20.61 26.93 -19.64
N GLU A 953 -21.18 26.65 -18.47
CA GLU A 953 -22.22 27.48 -17.86
C GLU A 953 -21.69 28.91 -17.62
N SER A 954 -22.24 29.90 -18.32
CA SER A 954 -21.78 31.31 -18.21
C SER A 954 -22.54 32.07 -17.11
N PRO A 955 -21.86 32.85 -16.24
CA PRO A 955 -22.51 33.60 -15.15
C PRO A 955 -23.35 34.81 -15.58
N SER A 956 -23.28 35.24 -16.85
CA SER A 956 -23.92 36.47 -17.33
C SER A 956 -25.03 36.19 -18.34
N ARG A 957 -26.25 36.67 -18.06
CA ARG A 957 -27.45 36.59 -18.93
C ARG A 957 -27.34 37.38 -20.25
N TYR A 958 -26.23 38.06 -20.52
CA TYR A 958 -26.10 39.00 -21.65
C TYR A 958 -25.12 38.56 -22.75
N THR A 959 -24.51 37.37 -22.66
CA THR A 959 -23.60 36.87 -23.71
C THR A 959 -24.26 35.72 -24.48
N PRO A 960 -24.63 35.89 -25.76
CA PRO A 960 -25.22 34.80 -26.55
C PRO A 960 -24.25 33.61 -26.60
N GLY A 961 -24.67 32.46 -26.08
CA GLY A 961 -23.95 31.19 -26.24
C GLY A 961 -23.78 30.88 -27.73
N GLY A 962 -22.61 30.37 -28.12
CA GLY A 962 -22.41 29.83 -29.47
C GLY A 962 -22.49 28.32 -29.39
N LEU A 963 -22.82 27.64 -30.50
CA LEU A 963 -23.08 26.19 -30.61
C LEU A 963 -22.11 25.19 -29.93
N GLY A 964 -20.97 25.61 -29.38
CA GLY A 964 -19.95 24.71 -28.82
C GLY A 964 -19.21 23.91 -29.89
N ILE A 965 -19.16 24.44 -31.13
CA ILE A 965 -18.65 23.73 -32.30
C ILE A 965 -17.34 24.34 -32.83
N GLY A 966 -17.12 25.65 -32.63
CA GLY A 966 -16.01 26.37 -33.25
C GLY A 966 -14.62 25.83 -32.88
N LEU A 967 -14.42 25.44 -31.62
CA LEU A 967 -13.16 24.84 -31.15
C LEU A 967 -13.00 23.39 -31.64
N ALA A 968 -14.08 22.61 -31.69
CA ALA A 968 -14.07 21.26 -32.26
C ALA A 968 -13.70 21.27 -33.75
N ILE A 969 -14.24 22.22 -34.53
CA ILE A 969 -13.84 22.44 -35.93
C ILE A 969 -12.36 22.86 -36.00
N ALA A 970 -11.92 23.77 -35.14
CA ALA A 970 -10.54 24.24 -35.12
C ALA A 970 -9.56 23.07 -34.88
N ARG A 971 -9.86 22.19 -33.91
CA ARG A 971 -9.08 20.99 -33.63
C ARG A 971 -9.00 20.06 -34.83
N HIS A 972 -10.15 19.73 -35.43
CA HIS A 972 -10.16 18.82 -36.57
C HIS A 972 -9.43 19.40 -37.80
N LEU A 973 -9.59 20.70 -38.08
CA LEU A 973 -8.87 21.34 -39.17
C LEU A 973 -7.36 21.33 -38.94
N VAL A 974 -6.90 21.49 -37.69
CA VAL A 974 -5.48 21.37 -37.33
C VAL A 974 -4.99 19.93 -37.49
N GLU A 975 -5.76 18.93 -37.05
CA GLU A 975 -5.46 17.50 -37.24
C GLU A 975 -5.37 17.12 -38.73
N LEU A 976 -6.22 17.67 -39.59
CA LEU A 976 -6.13 17.48 -41.05
C LEU A 976 -4.86 18.07 -41.66
N HIS A 977 -4.29 19.11 -41.05
CA HIS A 977 -2.97 19.64 -41.41
C HIS A 977 -1.82 18.88 -40.73
N HIS A 978 -2.10 17.72 -40.12
CA HIS A 978 -1.16 16.91 -39.33
C HIS A 978 -0.61 17.62 -38.09
N GLY A 979 -1.29 18.67 -37.61
CA GLY A 979 -0.89 19.45 -36.45
C GLY A 979 -1.57 19.03 -35.15
N THR A 980 -1.24 19.73 -34.07
CA THR A 980 -1.86 19.59 -32.75
C THR A 980 -2.40 20.93 -32.25
N ILE A 981 -3.50 20.90 -31.51
CA ILE A 981 -4.01 22.06 -30.78
C ILE A 981 -4.19 21.69 -29.31
N ILE A 982 -3.75 22.57 -28.42
CA ILE A 982 -3.91 22.43 -26.97
C ILE A 982 -4.46 23.72 -26.38
N ALA A 983 -5.15 23.60 -25.25
CA ALA A 983 -5.63 24.73 -24.46
C ALA A 983 -5.07 24.62 -23.04
N THR A 984 -4.56 25.72 -22.51
CA THR A 984 -4.06 25.83 -21.13
C THR A 984 -4.71 27.02 -20.45
N SER A 985 -5.20 26.82 -19.23
CA SER A 985 -5.72 27.89 -18.37
C SER A 985 -5.38 27.55 -16.92
N ALA A 986 -4.95 28.54 -16.14
CA ALA A 986 -4.62 28.36 -14.72
C ALA A 986 -5.87 28.39 -13.81
N GLY A 987 -7.06 28.46 -14.39
CA GLY A 987 -8.34 28.52 -13.68
C GLY A 987 -9.13 29.78 -14.02
N GLU A 988 -10.26 29.97 -13.34
CA GLU A 988 -11.13 31.14 -13.55
C GLU A 988 -10.41 32.46 -13.22
N GLY A 989 -10.61 33.47 -14.07
CA GLY A 989 -10.01 34.80 -13.97
C GLY A 989 -8.54 34.90 -14.41
N GLN A 990 -7.93 33.80 -14.85
CA GLN A 990 -6.50 33.75 -15.23
C GLN A 990 -6.25 33.74 -16.74
N GLY A 991 -7.28 33.96 -17.55
CA GLY A 991 -7.16 33.91 -19.00
C GLY A 991 -6.96 32.50 -19.57
N THR A 992 -6.85 32.42 -20.89
CA THR A 992 -6.63 31.16 -21.62
C THR A 992 -5.55 31.35 -22.67
N THR A 993 -4.75 30.30 -22.87
CA THR A 993 -3.81 30.20 -23.98
C THR A 993 -4.16 28.99 -24.84
N PHE A 994 -4.40 29.23 -26.12
CA PHE A 994 -4.52 28.20 -27.15
C PHE A 994 -3.22 28.12 -27.95
N THR A 995 -2.64 26.94 -28.05
CA THR A 995 -1.42 26.70 -28.82
C THR A 995 -1.70 25.72 -29.95
N VAL A 996 -1.50 26.17 -31.18
CA VAL A 996 -1.58 25.38 -32.40
C VAL A 996 -0.18 25.12 -32.92
N ARG A 997 0.18 23.85 -33.13
CA ARG A 997 1.43 23.43 -33.78
C ARG A 997 1.12 22.77 -35.11
N LEU A 998 1.75 23.24 -36.17
CA LEU A 998 1.60 22.67 -37.51
C LEU A 998 2.96 22.18 -38.01
N PRO A 999 3.07 20.92 -38.48
CA PRO A 999 4.31 20.42 -39.05
C PRO A 999 4.60 21.09 -40.39
N LEU A 1000 5.86 21.41 -40.62
CA LEU A 1000 6.35 21.89 -41.90
C LEU A 1000 6.58 20.67 -42.78
N GLY A 1001 5.67 20.44 -43.74
CA GLY A 1001 5.91 19.48 -44.80
C GLY A 1001 7.24 19.78 -45.51
N ARG A 1002 8.01 18.73 -45.81
CA ARG A 1002 9.15 18.80 -46.73
C ARG A 1002 8.74 19.19 -48.14
#